data_AF-A0AAJ2ZEH7-F1
#
_entry.id   AF-A0AAJ2ZEH7-F1
#
_cell.length_a   1.000
_cell.length_b   1.000
_cell.length_c   1.000
_cell.angle_alpha   90.00
_cell.angle_beta   90.00
_cell.angle_gamma   90.00
#
_symmetry.space_group_name_H-M   'P 1'
#
loop_
_entity.id
_entity.type
_entity.pdbx_description
1 polymer ?
#
loop_
_entity_poly.entity_id
_entity_poly.type
_entity_poly.pdbx_seq_one_letter_code
_entity_poly.pdbx_strand_id
1 'polypeptide(L)'
;MGVWRGGRRVPATDDTAPPPRAPLAQARRRRRSRRRWILAAVATFILLNLLAVGAYANARFTPDHRAGGPAGAGAVPAAVRDAGTVVDPRSGHVVARRMPARTIALTFDDGPDPVWTPKMLDVLSRHHAPATFFVVGSQISRYPDLAKRMTREGHELGIHTFTHPEMTDLPPWRRKLEYSQTQAAIAYTTGVTTGLARLPYSSGVDALDDDSWRVVQETGTWGYVSVFNDTDSQDWARPGPDAIVRNATPEGDRGAVVLMHDSGGDRSQTIAALDRFIPQMQARGYRFTTVSQGLGGQFGSTARLGTADEIRGALLVWGVRAADATVRLLWLLLIVVGLLTLARTLLLFGYALRHARHRRAPTWSWGGEVTDPVTIIVPAYNERTTIAAAARSLASGTHPGIEVLVVDDESDDGTAEAVERLRLANVRVARIPGGGKAAALNAGVALARNDLLVMVDADTVVDPDAIHRLVQPLADPRVGAVAGNVKVGNRRRLLGRWQHIEYVIGFSLDRRLYDTLHCMPTIPGALGAFRREAVLAAGGLSRATLAEDTDLTMGIHRAGWRVVYEEKAVARTEAPSTLPDLWRQRYRWSYGTMQALWRHRRALTDTGPSGRFGRRGVPFIALFSVILPLLAPVVDIFAVYGLFFLDRYETVIAWLAILTVQIITAILAFRLDREPLRPLWALPLQQFLYRQVMYLVLLHSAITALSGGRLKWQKLRRTGEVATPQPAPPPPAPVIPEQAA
;
A
#
# COMPACT_ATOMS: atom_id res chain seq x y z
N MET A 1 -68.12 51.32 -55.65
CA MET A 1 -68.56 51.36 -54.23
C MET A 1 -67.51 50.63 -53.39
N GLY A 2 -66.98 51.32 -52.35
CA GLY A 2 -66.30 50.83 -51.12
C GLY A 2 -65.30 49.67 -51.21
N VAL A 3 -63.98 49.80 -50.99
CA VAL A 3 -63.22 50.19 -49.76
C VAL A 3 -63.44 49.25 -48.56
N TRP A 4 -62.30 48.71 -48.04
CA TRP A 4 -61.93 48.23 -46.68
C TRP A 4 -61.31 46.81 -46.70
N ARG A 5 -59.97 46.63 -46.67
CA ARG A 5 -58.97 46.71 -45.55
C ARG A 5 -59.17 45.67 -44.45
N GLY A 6 -58.11 44.91 -44.14
CA GLY A 6 -57.88 44.39 -42.78
C GLY A 6 -57.19 43.03 -42.69
N GLY A 7 -55.86 43.03 -42.57
CA GLY A 7 -55.06 41.83 -42.34
C GLY A 7 -55.37 41.12 -41.01
N ARG A 8 -55.30 39.79 -41.02
CA ARG A 8 -55.25 38.98 -39.80
C ARG A 8 -53.81 38.96 -39.28
N ARG A 9 -53.64 39.45 -38.05
CA ARG A 9 -52.42 39.34 -37.25
C ARG A 9 -52.18 37.87 -36.90
N VAL A 10 -50.92 37.47 -37.02
CA VAL A 10 -50.33 36.27 -36.42
C VAL A 10 -50.44 36.38 -34.89
N PRO A 11 -50.90 35.35 -34.16
CA PRO A 11 -50.75 35.32 -32.71
C PRO A 11 -49.28 35.06 -32.39
N ALA A 12 -48.70 35.93 -31.55
CA ALA A 12 -47.39 35.72 -30.96
C ALA A 12 -47.35 34.35 -30.26
N THR A 13 -46.45 33.48 -30.69
CA THR A 13 -46.10 32.28 -29.95
C THR A 13 -45.33 32.71 -28.71
N ASP A 14 -45.95 32.45 -27.58
CA ASP A 14 -45.44 32.69 -26.24
C ASP A 14 -44.10 31.96 -26.05
N ASP A 15 -43.05 32.77 -25.86
CA ASP A 15 -41.68 32.35 -25.70
C ASP A 15 -41.46 31.96 -24.24
N THR A 16 -41.94 30.78 -23.85
CA THR A 16 -41.66 30.19 -22.53
C THR A 16 -41.31 28.71 -22.64
N ALA A 17 -40.22 28.42 -23.35
CA ALA A 17 -39.51 27.17 -23.14
C ALA A 17 -39.04 27.11 -21.65
N PRO A 18 -39.33 26.04 -20.90
CA PRO A 18 -38.87 25.95 -19.51
C PRO A 18 -37.34 25.92 -19.49
N PRO A 19 -36.69 26.63 -18.55
CA PRO A 19 -35.23 26.65 -18.48
C PRO A 19 -34.71 25.22 -18.24
N PRO A 20 -33.51 24.88 -18.76
CA PRO A 20 -32.96 23.55 -18.63
C PRO A 20 -32.83 23.20 -17.13
N ARG A 21 -33.40 22.06 -16.73
CA ARG A 21 -33.28 21.48 -15.37
C ARG A 21 -31.82 21.04 -15.08
N ALA A 22 -30.89 22.00 -15.00
CA ALA A 22 -29.46 21.80 -14.74
C ALA A 22 -29.01 22.03 -13.27
N PRO A 23 -29.59 22.96 -12.46
CA PRO A 23 -28.95 23.34 -11.18
C PRO A 23 -29.09 22.27 -10.08
N LEU A 24 -30.22 21.55 -10.01
CA LEU A 24 -30.45 20.52 -8.98
C LEU A 24 -29.57 19.27 -9.19
N ALA A 25 -29.30 18.90 -10.44
CA ALA A 25 -28.42 17.77 -10.77
C ALA A 25 -26.96 18.10 -10.44
N GLN A 26 -26.49 19.32 -10.75
CA GLN A 26 -25.16 19.81 -10.38
C GLN A 26 -24.97 19.90 -8.87
N ALA A 27 -25.95 20.42 -8.13
CA ALA A 27 -25.92 20.49 -6.67
C ALA A 27 -25.88 19.09 -6.02
N ARG A 28 -26.68 18.13 -6.52
CA ARG A 28 -26.64 16.72 -6.08
C ARG A 28 -25.30 16.05 -6.40
N ARG A 29 -24.69 16.34 -7.55
CA ARG A 29 -23.37 15.81 -7.95
C ARG A 29 -22.24 16.38 -7.08
N ARG A 30 -22.26 17.69 -6.80
CA ARG A 30 -21.32 18.35 -5.87
C ARG A 30 -21.47 17.81 -4.45
N ARG A 31 -22.71 17.61 -3.95
CA ARG A 31 -22.96 16.99 -2.64
C ARG A 31 -22.46 15.55 -2.54
N ARG A 32 -22.66 14.73 -3.59
CA ARG A 32 -22.12 13.34 -3.63
C ARG A 32 -20.59 13.30 -3.66
N SER A 33 -19.95 14.21 -4.40
CA SER A 33 -18.48 14.35 -4.40
C SER A 33 -17.95 14.71 -3.01
N ARG A 34 -18.56 15.71 -2.35
CA ARG A 34 -18.14 16.17 -1.01
C ARG A 34 -18.24 15.09 0.06
N ARG A 35 -19.30 14.26 0.04
CA ARG A 35 -19.47 13.13 0.97
C ARG A 35 -18.37 12.07 0.86
N ARG A 36 -17.89 11.78 -0.36
CA ARG A 36 -16.81 10.80 -0.58
C ARG A 36 -15.49 11.28 0.03
N TRP A 37 -15.17 12.56 -0.14
CA TRP A 37 -13.97 13.15 0.45
C TRP A 37 -14.04 13.22 1.97
N ILE A 38 -15.21 13.48 2.55
CA ILE A 38 -15.40 13.43 4.01
C ILE A 38 -15.16 12.01 4.54
N LEU A 39 -15.76 10.98 3.92
CA LEU A 39 -15.55 9.60 4.35
C LEU A 39 -14.08 9.17 4.25
N ALA A 40 -13.41 9.53 3.15
CA ALA A 40 -11.97 9.26 3.00
C ALA A 40 -11.15 9.99 4.08
N ALA A 41 -11.44 11.26 4.36
CA ALA A 41 -10.76 12.02 5.40
C ALA A 41 -10.98 11.42 6.80
N VAL A 42 -12.21 10.97 7.11
CA VAL A 42 -12.53 10.30 8.38
C VAL A 42 -11.79 8.96 8.48
N ALA A 43 -11.80 8.14 7.43
CA ALA A 43 -11.07 6.87 7.43
C ALA A 43 -9.56 7.06 7.61
N THR A 44 -8.98 8.04 6.92
CA THR A 44 -7.56 8.41 7.09
C THR A 44 -7.29 8.92 8.50
N PHE A 45 -8.16 9.77 9.06
CA PHE A 45 -8.02 10.26 10.43
C PHE A 45 -8.04 9.11 11.45
N ILE A 46 -8.98 8.16 11.32
CA ILE A 46 -9.06 6.98 12.18
C ILE A 46 -7.78 6.14 12.04
N LEU A 47 -7.33 5.86 10.82
CA LEU A 47 -6.11 5.09 10.59
C LEU A 47 -4.88 5.77 11.22
N LEU A 48 -4.71 7.07 11.03
CA LEU A 48 -3.59 7.82 11.62
C LEU A 48 -3.62 7.80 13.15
N ASN A 49 -4.80 7.93 13.77
CA ASN A 49 -4.94 7.84 15.21
C ASN A 49 -4.64 6.43 15.73
N LEU A 50 -5.10 5.38 15.05
CA LEU A 50 -4.79 3.99 15.42
C LEU A 50 -3.29 3.71 15.29
N LEU A 51 -2.63 4.21 14.24
CA LEU A 51 -1.17 4.11 14.11
C LEU A 51 -0.45 4.89 15.22
N ALA A 52 -0.92 6.08 15.59
CA ALA A 52 -0.35 6.86 16.68
C ALA A 52 -0.51 6.15 18.05
N VAL A 53 -1.67 5.58 18.33
CA VAL A 53 -1.90 4.75 19.53
C VAL A 53 -1.04 3.50 19.52
N GLY A 54 -0.88 2.85 18.37
CA GLY A 54 -0.02 1.69 18.21
C GLY A 54 1.44 2.04 18.44
N ALA A 55 1.90 3.15 17.87
CA ALA A 55 3.25 3.68 18.09
C ALA A 55 3.46 3.98 19.57
N TYR A 56 2.53 4.69 20.19
CA TYR A 56 2.54 5.01 21.61
C TYR A 56 2.66 3.78 22.51
N ALA A 57 1.77 2.80 22.32
CA ALA A 57 1.68 1.62 23.16
C ALA A 57 2.83 0.62 22.95
N ASN A 58 3.53 0.71 21.82
CA ASN A 58 4.69 -0.14 21.49
C ASN A 58 6.01 0.64 21.53
N ALA A 59 6.00 1.93 21.87
CA ALA A 59 7.20 2.73 21.89
C ALA A 59 8.11 2.26 23.02
N ARG A 60 9.09 1.43 22.65
CA ARG A 60 10.39 1.44 23.32
C ARG A 60 11.05 2.73 22.86
N PHE A 61 10.74 3.85 23.49
CA PHE A 61 11.43 5.11 23.23
C PHE A 61 12.90 4.92 23.60
N THR A 62 13.73 4.56 22.62
CA THR A 62 15.21 4.52 22.65
C THR A 62 15.86 3.72 23.80
N PRO A 63 16.62 2.66 23.51
CA PRO A 63 17.60 2.14 24.45
C PRO A 63 18.76 3.14 24.62
N ASP A 64 19.16 3.33 25.88
CA ASP A 64 20.54 3.52 26.33
C ASP A 64 21.36 4.68 25.77
N HIS A 65 20.94 5.90 26.09
CA HIS A 65 21.91 6.86 26.59
C HIS A 65 21.47 7.30 27.98
N ARG A 66 22.13 6.79 29.02
CA ARG A 66 22.23 7.50 30.30
C ARG A 66 22.69 8.92 29.98
N ALA A 67 21.76 9.87 29.97
CA ALA A 67 22.09 11.28 29.80
C ALA A 67 22.63 11.91 31.10
N GLY A 68 22.68 11.16 32.19
CA GLY A 68 23.34 11.54 33.43
C GLY A 68 24.24 10.41 33.94
N GLY A 69 25.45 10.74 34.38
CA GLY A 69 26.16 9.88 35.34
C GLY A 69 25.32 9.74 36.62
N PRO A 70 25.60 8.74 37.48
CA PRO A 70 24.84 8.53 38.70
C PRO A 70 24.76 9.84 39.49
N ALA A 71 23.54 10.31 39.74
CA ALA A 71 23.34 11.45 40.63
C ALA A 71 23.85 11.07 42.03
N GLY A 72 24.18 12.08 42.83
CA GLY A 72 24.36 11.85 44.26
C GLY A 72 23.11 11.18 44.84
N ALA A 73 23.26 10.50 45.97
CA ALA A 73 22.12 9.95 46.71
C ALA A 73 21.89 10.71 48.03
N GLY A 74 22.43 11.93 48.15
CA GLY A 74 22.44 12.71 49.40
C GLY A 74 21.06 13.13 49.90
N ALA A 75 20.06 13.19 49.01
CA ALA A 75 18.66 13.49 49.33
C ALA A 75 17.86 12.24 49.74
N VAL A 76 18.39 11.03 49.54
CA VAL A 76 17.75 9.78 49.96
C VAL A 76 17.94 9.59 51.48
N PRO A 77 16.86 9.58 52.30
CA PRO A 77 16.98 9.45 53.74
C PRO A 77 17.67 8.15 54.14
N ALA A 78 18.56 8.20 55.15
CA ALA A 78 19.22 7.01 55.68
C ALA A 78 18.22 5.95 56.16
N ALA A 79 17.09 6.37 56.72
CA ALA A 79 16.00 5.46 57.10
C ALA A 79 15.40 4.69 55.91
N VAL A 80 15.46 5.21 54.68
CA VAL A 80 15.02 4.49 53.48
C VAL A 80 16.08 3.50 53.05
N ARG A 81 17.36 3.90 53.06
CA ARG A 81 18.50 3.04 52.73
C ARG A 81 18.62 1.83 53.67
N ASP A 82 18.39 2.04 54.96
CA ASP A 82 18.67 1.01 55.98
C ASP A 82 17.43 0.24 56.47
N ALA A 83 16.19 0.75 56.31
CA ALA A 83 15.03 0.28 57.10
C ALA A 83 13.84 -0.34 56.33
N GLY A 84 13.78 -0.37 54.99
CA GLY A 84 12.71 -1.16 54.33
C GLY A 84 12.59 -1.10 52.81
N THR A 85 12.11 -2.20 52.24
CA THR A 85 11.87 -2.38 50.80
C THR A 85 10.49 -1.93 50.34
N VAL A 86 9.59 -1.59 51.27
CA VAL A 86 8.30 -0.95 50.96
C VAL A 86 8.29 0.44 51.55
N VAL A 87 8.31 1.45 50.69
CA VAL A 87 8.44 2.86 51.05
C VAL A 87 7.10 3.54 50.84
N ASP A 88 6.53 4.08 51.93
CA ASP A 88 5.28 4.85 51.91
C ASP A 88 5.59 6.36 52.06
N PRO A 89 5.62 7.11 50.95
CA PRO A 89 5.87 8.55 50.94
C PRO A 89 4.60 9.43 51.13
N ARG A 90 3.42 8.85 51.38
CA ARG A 90 2.13 9.57 51.30
C ARG A 90 1.87 10.53 52.47
N SER A 91 2.46 10.29 53.64
CA SER A 91 2.16 11.00 54.90
C SER A 91 3.04 12.23 55.21
N GLY A 92 3.85 12.72 54.26
CA GLY A 92 4.82 13.80 54.49
C GLY A 92 6.06 13.38 55.30
N HIS A 93 5.95 12.34 56.13
CA HIS A 93 7.06 11.55 56.66
C HIS A 93 7.11 10.20 55.94
N VAL A 94 8.30 9.81 55.48
CA VAL A 94 8.52 8.55 54.76
C VAL A 94 8.57 7.40 55.75
N VAL A 95 7.70 6.40 55.56
CA VAL A 95 7.71 5.17 56.34
C VAL A 95 8.26 4.04 55.49
N ALA A 96 9.39 3.46 55.89
CA ALA A 96 9.94 2.25 55.27
C ALA A 96 9.53 1.01 56.08
N ARG A 97 9.06 -0.05 55.39
CA ARG A 97 8.62 -1.31 56.00
C ARG A 97 9.37 -2.50 55.40
N ARG A 98 9.55 -3.56 56.20
CA ARG A 98 10.10 -4.85 55.78
C ARG A 98 9.08 -5.97 55.96
N MET A 99 9.25 -7.02 55.16
CA MET A 99 8.50 -8.26 55.35
C MET A 99 8.83 -8.88 56.71
N PRO A 100 7.83 -9.42 57.45
CA PRO A 100 8.08 -10.16 58.69
C PRO A 100 9.05 -11.32 58.49
N ALA A 101 9.72 -11.74 59.57
CA ALA A 101 10.59 -12.91 59.54
C ALA A 101 9.87 -14.13 58.93
N ARG A 102 10.60 -14.94 58.15
CA ARG A 102 10.08 -16.10 57.42
C ARG A 102 8.85 -15.81 56.53
N THR A 103 8.74 -14.60 55.99
CA THR A 103 7.68 -14.23 55.03
C THR A 103 8.31 -13.78 53.71
N ILE A 104 7.90 -14.38 52.59
CA ILE A 104 8.34 -14.03 51.24
C ILE A 104 7.17 -13.41 50.47
N ALA A 105 7.38 -12.21 49.93
CA ALA A 105 6.54 -11.65 48.90
C ALA A 105 7.21 -11.88 47.53
N LEU A 106 6.68 -12.83 46.76
CA LEU A 106 7.11 -13.02 45.37
C LEU A 106 6.54 -11.89 44.51
N THR A 107 7.40 -11.21 43.78
CA THR A 107 7.02 -10.11 42.91
C THR A 107 7.47 -10.34 41.47
N PHE A 108 6.61 -10.01 40.51
CA PHE A 108 6.84 -10.19 39.09
C PHE A 108 6.68 -8.88 38.34
N ASP A 109 7.68 -8.50 37.55
CA ASP A 109 7.68 -7.29 36.73
C ASP A 109 7.52 -7.62 35.23
N ASP A 110 7.14 -6.59 34.45
CA ASP A 110 7.01 -6.54 32.98
C ASP A 110 5.76 -7.16 32.33
N GLY A 111 5.01 -8.00 33.03
CA GLY A 111 3.84 -8.68 32.50
C GLY A 111 2.58 -7.83 32.36
N PRO A 112 1.47 -8.44 31.92
CA PRO A 112 1.33 -9.86 31.56
C PRO A 112 1.84 -10.20 30.14
N ASP A 113 2.55 -11.31 30.01
CA ASP A 113 2.93 -11.94 28.74
C ASP A 113 1.98 -13.11 28.39
N PRO A 114 1.55 -13.27 27.12
CA PRO A 114 0.56 -14.29 26.75
C PRO A 114 1.08 -15.73 26.80
N VAL A 115 2.38 -15.94 26.87
CA VAL A 115 3.03 -17.27 26.88
C VAL A 115 3.56 -17.64 28.27
N TRP A 116 4.18 -16.70 28.98
CA TRP A 116 4.91 -16.98 30.21
C TRP A 116 4.07 -16.77 31.47
N THR A 117 3.33 -15.66 31.56
CA THR A 117 2.47 -15.38 32.71
C THR A 117 1.48 -16.52 33.02
N PRO A 118 0.78 -17.15 32.05
CA PRO A 118 -0.11 -18.28 32.36
C PRO A 118 0.62 -19.45 33.02
N LYS A 119 1.83 -19.78 32.54
CA LYS A 119 2.64 -20.87 33.10
C LYS A 119 3.13 -20.53 34.51
N MET A 120 3.45 -19.26 34.75
CA MET A 120 3.81 -18.76 36.07
C MET A 120 2.66 -18.94 37.06
N LEU A 121 1.46 -18.52 36.66
CA LEU A 121 0.23 -18.67 37.45
C LEU A 121 -0.07 -20.14 37.74
N ASP A 122 0.14 -21.04 36.78
CA ASP A 122 -0.03 -22.49 37.00
C ASP A 122 0.93 -23.05 38.07
N VAL A 123 2.19 -22.60 38.09
CA VAL A 123 3.18 -22.98 39.12
C VAL A 123 2.79 -22.42 40.49
N LEU A 124 2.43 -21.13 40.55
CA LEU A 124 2.01 -20.47 41.79
C LEU A 124 0.76 -21.13 42.39
N SER A 125 -0.21 -21.47 41.54
CA SER A 125 -1.43 -22.19 41.93
C SER A 125 -1.10 -23.58 42.49
N ARG A 126 -0.23 -24.35 41.82
CA ARG A 126 0.19 -25.68 42.28
C ARG A 126 0.79 -25.66 43.68
N HIS A 127 1.59 -24.63 43.98
CA HIS A 127 2.28 -24.49 45.26
C HIS A 127 1.56 -23.61 46.27
N HIS A 128 0.33 -23.16 45.96
CA HIS A 128 -0.49 -22.30 46.82
C HIS A 128 0.25 -21.02 47.28
N ALA A 129 1.03 -20.42 46.38
CA ALA A 129 1.85 -19.25 46.65
C ALA A 129 1.22 -17.98 46.05
N PRO A 130 0.54 -17.13 46.85
CA PRO A 130 0.11 -15.82 46.38
C PRO A 130 1.34 -14.95 46.07
N ALA A 131 1.17 -14.00 45.15
CA ALA A 131 2.25 -13.17 44.61
C ALA A 131 1.70 -11.78 44.23
N THR A 132 2.60 -10.82 44.02
CA THR A 132 2.27 -9.48 43.55
C THR A 132 2.86 -9.23 42.15
N PHE A 133 2.04 -8.88 41.17
CA PHE A 133 2.47 -8.60 39.80
C PHE A 133 2.48 -7.09 39.55
N PHE A 134 3.65 -6.52 39.31
CA PHE A 134 3.82 -5.16 38.83
C PHE A 134 3.64 -5.14 37.31
N VAL A 135 2.44 -4.80 36.90
CA VAL A 135 1.97 -4.97 35.52
C VAL A 135 2.13 -3.70 34.70
N VAL A 136 2.48 -3.89 33.42
CA VAL A 136 2.58 -2.83 32.43
C VAL A 136 1.21 -2.58 31.80
N GLY A 137 0.70 -1.35 31.86
CA GLY A 137 -0.66 -1.02 31.46
C GLY A 137 -0.98 -1.30 29.97
N SER A 138 -0.01 -1.15 29.08
CA SER A 138 -0.18 -1.53 27.66
C SER A 138 -0.32 -3.05 27.49
N GLN A 139 0.34 -3.87 28.33
CA GLN A 139 0.19 -5.32 28.31
C GLN A 139 -1.15 -5.78 28.88
N ILE A 140 -1.64 -5.14 29.95
CA ILE A 140 -3.00 -5.37 30.45
C ILE A 140 -4.03 -5.04 29.36
N SER A 141 -3.81 -3.95 28.63
CA SER A 141 -4.70 -3.55 27.53
C SER A 141 -4.73 -4.60 26.41
N ARG A 142 -3.60 -5.28 26.15
CA ARG A 142 -3.50 -6.37 25.16
C ARG A 142 -4.09 -7.68 25.66
N TYR A 143 -3.86 -8.01 26.93
CA TYR A 143 -4.18 -9.30 27.54
C TYR A 143 -5.03 -9.14 28.81
N PRO A 144 -6.22 -8.53 28.71
CA PRO A 144 -7.04 -8.22 29.88
C PRO A 144 -7.47 -9.47 30.67
N ASP A 145 -7.63 -10.61 29.98
CA ASP A 145 -8.06 -11.84 30.63
C ASP A 145 -6.97 -12.44 31.54
N LEU A 146 -5.69 -12.14 31.31
CA LEU A 146 -4.61 -12.53 32.23
C LEU A 146 -4.64 -11.69 33.51
N ALA A 147 -4.88 -10.38 33.41
CA ALA A 147 -5.04 -9.54 34.60
C ALA A 147 -6.26 -9.96 35.44
N LYS A 148 -7.38 -10.34 34.80
CA LYS A 148 -8.54 -10.93 35.49
C LYS A 148 -8.20 -12.27 36.15
N ARG A 149 -7.40 -13.09 35.48
CA ARG A 149 -6.96 -14.38 36.02
C ARG A 149 -6.11 -14.18 37.29
N MET A 150 -5.13 -13.27 37.24
CA MET A 150 -4.29 -12.91 38.39
C MET A 150 -5.13 -12.55 39.62
N THR A 151 -6.08 -11.63 39.48
CA THR A 151 -6.92 -11.18 40.60
C THR A 151 -7.86 -12.27 41.09
N ARG A 152 -8.46 -13.05 40.18
CA ARG A 152 -9.34 -14.18 40.52
C ARG A 152 -8.62 -15.29 41.28
N GLU A 153 -7.34 -15.53 41.00
CA GLU A 153 -6.50 -16.53 41.67
C GLU A 153 -5.88 -16.02 42.98
N GLY A 154 -6.21 -14.79 43.40
CA GLY A 154 -5.81 -14.23 44.69
C GLY A 154 -4.45 -13.52 44.68
N HIS A 155 -3.89 -13.24 43.50
CA HIS A 155 -2.69 -12.44 43.36
C HIS A 155 -3.00 -10.93 43.41
N GLU A 156 -2.02 -10.16 43.84
CA GLU A 156 -2.11 -8.70 43.92
C GLU A 156 -1.53 -8.04 42.67
N LEU A 157 -2.10 -6.92 42.24
CA LEU A 157 -1.56 -6.12 41.14
C LEU A 157 -0.91 -4.84 41.67
N GLY A 158 0.23 -4.47 41.10
CA GLY A 158 0.89 -3.18 41.27
C GLY A 158 1.13 -2.51 39.91
N ILE A 159 1.40 -1.21 39.92
CA ILE A 159 1.68 -0.44 38.71
C ILE A 159 3.17 -0.53 38.35
N HIS A 160 3.46 -0.90 37.11
CA HIS A 160 4.79 -0.82 36.50
C HIS A 160 4.81 0.07 35.26
N THR A 161 4.09 1.21 35.32
CA THR A 161 3.88 2.17 34.22
C THR A 161 3.08 1.61 33.03
N PHE A 162 2.77 2.47 32.04
CA PHE A 162 1.94 2.07 30.89
C PHE A 162 2.79 1.53 29.73
N THR A 163 3.94 2.16 29.48
CA THR A 163 4.86 1.85 28.36
C THR A 163 6.27 1.39 28.77
N HIS A 164 6.52 1.21 30.06
CA HIS A 164 7.82 0.82 30.61
C HIS A 164 8.99 1.80 30.30
N PRO A 165 8.80 3.14 30.42
CA PRO A 165 9.88 4.10 30.22
C PRO A 165 10.78 4.23 31.45
N GLU A 166 11.99 4.77 31.27
CA GLU A 166 12.77 5.32 32.38
C GLU A 166 12.07 6.57 32.92
N MET A 167 11.69 6.53 34.20
CA MET A 167 10.83 7.53 34.80
C MET A 167 11.60 8.81 35.15
N THR A 168 12.91 8.75 35.34
CA THR A 168 13.74 9.95 35.59
C THR A 168 13.83 10.87 34.38
N ASP A 169 13.74 10.32 33.17
CA ASP A 169 13.89 11.06 31.91
C ASP A 169 12.61 11.79 31.46
N LEU A 170 11.50 11.55 32.16
CA LEU A 170 10.18 12.03 31.76
C LEU A 170 9.75 13.28 32.55
N PRO A 171 9.08 14.25 31.88
CA PRO A 171 8.49 15.38 32.59
C PRO A 171 7.32 14.95 33.51
N PRO A 172 7.04 15.68 34.61
CA PRO A 172 6.03 15.34 35.61
C PRO A 172 4.65 14.93 35.05
N TRP A 173 4.12 15.69 34.09
CA TRP A 173 2.82 15.40 33.49
C TRP A 173 2.77 14.05 32.77
N ARG A 174 3.91 13.64 32.18
CA ARG A 174 4.05 12.39 31.45
C ARG A 174 4.15 11.21 32.41
N ARG A 175 4.92 11.37 33.50
CA ARG A 175 5.01 10.40 34.60
C ARG A 175 3.64 10.11 35.20
N LYS A 176 2.87 11.16 35.51
CA LYS A 176 1.49 11.02 36.00
C LYS A 176 0.59 10.28 35.01
N LEU A 177 0.78 10.52 33.72
CA LEU A 177 0.00 9.86 32.67
C LEU A 177 0.25 8.35 32.65
N GLU A 178 1.52 7.90 32.72
CA GLU A 178 1.89 6.48 32.78
C GLU A 178 1.18 5.72 33.91
N TYR A 179 1.16 6.33 35.11
CA TYR A 179 0.50 5.75 36.27
C TYR A 179 -1.03 5.75 36.12
N SER A 180 -1.61 6.90 35.76
CA SER A 180 -3.07 7.02 35.64
C SER A 180 -3.66 6.12 34.54
N GLN A 181 -2.94 5.91 33.44
CA GLN A 181 -3.37 5.00 32.37
C GLN A 181 -3.31 3.54 32.80
N THR A 182 -2.25 3.15 33.50
CA THR A 182 -2.11 1.79 34.04
C THR A 182 -3.19 1.51 35.08
N GLN A 183 -3.44 2.46 35.97
CA GLN A 183 -4.53 2.39 36.95
C GLN A 183 -5.90 2.23 36.28
N ALA A 184 -6.18 3.00 35.23
CA ALA A 184 -7.43 2.90 34.47
C ALA A 184 -7.55 1.54 33.74
N ALA A 185 -6.47 1.02 33.18
CA ALA A 185 -6.43 -0.29 32.52
C ALA A 185 -6.67 -1.45 33.52
N ILE A 186 -5.99 -1.43 34.67
CA ILE A 186 -6.21 -2.39 35.76
C ILE A 186 -7.67 -2.35 36.18
N ALA A 187 -8.17 -1.17 36.51
CA ALA A 187 -9.48 -1.01 37.11
C ALA A 187 -10.60 -1.42 36.14
N TYR A 188 -10.57 -0.96 34.89
CA TYR A 188 -11.55 -1.37 33.89
C TYR A 188 -11.56 -2.87 33.64
N THR A 189 -10.37 -3.49 33.64
CA THR A 189 -10.22 -4.90 33.32
C THR A 189 -10.64 -5.83 34.45
N THR A 190 -10.29 -5.47 35.69
CA THR A 190 -10.36 -6.36 36.85
C THR A 190 -11.36 -5.93 37.91
N GLY A 191 -11.85 -4.68 37.85
CA GLY A 191 -12.71 -4.10 38.87
C GLY A 191 -11.98 -3.68 40.15
N VAL A 192 -10.65 -3.74 40.20
CA VAL A 192 -9.86 -3.35 41.39
C VAL A 192 -8.91 -2.19 41.10
N THR A 193 -8.57 -1.41 42.12
CA THR A 193 -7.50 -0.42 42.08
C THR A 193 -6.34 -0.81 42.98
N THR A 194 -5.15 -0.30 42.69
CA THR A 194 -3.94 -0.56 43.46
C THR A 194 -3.28 0.74 43.86
N GLY A 195 -2.71 0.74 45.06
CA GLY A 195 -1.83 1.77 45.60
C GLY A 195 -0.38 1.31 45.60
N LEU A 196 -0.05 0.16 45.02
CA LEU A 196 1.34 -0.29 44.88
C LEU A 196 1.91 0.14 43.54
N ALA A 197 3.15 0.61 43.53
CA ALA A 197 3.89 0.88 42.33
C ALA A 197 5.37 0.48 42.46
N ARG A 198 5.98 0.14 41.33
CA ARG A 198 7.41 -0.11 41.21
C ARG A 198 7.94 0.61 39.98
N LEU A 199 9.07 1.30 40.14
CA LEU A 199 9.72 2.02 39.06
C LEU A 199 10.45 1.04 38.14
N PRO A 200 10.34 1.19 36.80
CA PRO A 200 11.22 0.53 35.86
C PRO A 200 12.70 0.84 36.16
N TYR A 201 13.59 -0.13 35.91
CA TYR A 201 15.06 -0.03 36.00
C TYR A 201 15.67 0.32 37.38
N SER A 202 14.86 0.68 38.37
CA SER A 202 15.26 1.02 39.74
C SER A 202 14.54 0.14 40.77
N SER A 203 14.92 -1.13 40.83
CA SER A 203 14.19 -2.14 41.61
C SER A 203 14.70 -2.32 43.04
N GLY A 204 15.99 -2.09 43.31
CA GLY A 204 16.59 -2.14 44.64
C GLY A 204 16.65 -0.78 45.35
N VAL A 205 16.59 -0.78 46.68
CA VAL A 205 16.74 0.43 47.50
C VAL A 205 18.14 1.05 47.33
N ASP A 206 19.16 0.21 47.15
CA ASP A 206 20.56 0.63 46.96
C ASP A 206 20.80 1.30 45.59
N ALA A 207 19.86 1.12 44.65
CA ALA A 207 19.89 1.77 43.34
C ALA A 207 19.23 3.16 43.35
N LEU A 208 18.64 3.60 44.46
CA LEU A 208 18.02 4.92 44.57
C LEU A 208 19.08 6.03 44.64
N ASP A 209 18.93 6.99 43.73
CA ASP A 209 19.64 8.26 43.68
C ASP A 209 18.68 9.45 43.90
N ASP A 210 19.21 10.67 43.90
CA ASP A 210 18.42 11.88 44.19
C ASP A 210 17.30 12.12 43.15
N ASP A 211 17.47 11.66 41.91
CA ASP A 211 16.50 11.87 40.84
C ASP A 211 15.37 10.83 40.90
N SER A 212 15.70 9.55 41.07
CA SER A 212 14.71 8.49 41.30
C SER A 212 13.96 8.70 42.63
N TRP A 213 14.62 9.22 43.66
CA TRP A 213 13.99 9.61 44.92
C TRP A 213 12.92 10.69 44.74
N ARG A 214 13.18 11.70 43.89
CA ARG A 214 12.20 12.73 43.54
C ARG A 214 10.96 12.12 42.90
N VAL A 215 11.13 11.09 42.05
CA VAL A 215 10.02 10.34 41.44
C VAL A 215 9.23 9.58 42.50
N VAL A 216 9.90 8.95 43.47
CA VAL A 216 9.24 8.24 44.59
C VAL A 216 8.39 9.20 45.43
N GLN A 217 8.92 10.38 45.76
CA GLN A 217 8.17 11.40 46.50
C GLN A 217 6.94 11.88 45.72
N GLU A 218 7.10 12.15 44.42
CA GLU A 218 5.99 12.55 43.56
C GLU A 218 4.91 11.46 43.47
N THR A 219 5.32 10.20 43.35
CA THR A 219 4.43 9.02 43.31
C THR A 219 3.60 8.91 44.60
N GLY A 220 4.17 9.29 45.74
CA GLY A 220 3.45 9.44 47.01
C GLY A 220 2.33 10.47 46.99
N THR A 221 2.55 11.62 46.35
CA THR A 221 1.51 12.66 46.20
C THR A 221 0.31 12.18 45.38
N TRP A 222 0.47 11.13 44.59
CA TRP A 222 -0.60 10.51 43.82
C TRP A 222 -1.27 9.33 44.54
N GLY A 223 -0.84 9.03 45.77
CA GLY A 223 -1.45 8.02 46.63
C GLY A 223 -0.83 6.62 46.50
N TYR A 224 0.31 6.48 45.85
CA TYR A 224 1.00 5.19 45.69
C TYR A 224 2.11 4.99 46.72
N VAL A 225 2.39 3.72 47.01
CA VAL A 225 3.47 3.19 47.83
C VAL A 225 4.46 2.52 46.90
N SER A 226 5.74 2.88 47.04
CA SER A 226 6.81 2.34 46.19
C SER A 226 7.36 1.04 46.78
N VAL A 227 7.41 0.00 45.96
CA VAL A 227 7.89 -1.33 46.35
C VAL A 227 9.20 -1.65 45.63
N PHE A 228 10.25 -1.83 46.42
CA PHE A 228 11.58 -2.28 46.04
C PHE A 228 11.78 -3.76 46.40
N ASN A 229 12.87 -4.36 45.96
CA ASN A 229 13.22 -5.74 46.30
C ASN A 229 14.37 -5.84 47.31
N ASP A 230 14.34 -6.91 48.11
CA ASP A 230 15.46 -7.33 48.98
C ASP A 230 16.42 -8.24 48.21
N THR A 231 15.87 -9.06 47.31
CA THR A 231 16.63 -10.00 46.47
C THR A 231 16.18 -9.89 45.02
N ASP A 232 17.15 -9.84 44.10
CA ASP A 232 16.91 -9.91 42.65
C ASP A 232 17.37 -11.28 42.15
N SER A 233 16.46 -12.04 41.58
CA SER A 233 16.76 -13.36 41.03
C SER A 233 17.69 -13.30 39.80
N GLN A 234 17.80 -12.14 39.15
CA GLN A 234 18.52 -11.91 37.89
C GLN A 234 18.04 -12.81 36.75
N ASP A 235 16.80 -13.29 36.83
CA ASP A 235 16.22 -14.22 35.86
C ASP A 235 16.11 -13.62 34.45
N TRP A 236 16.01 -12.29 34.35
CA TRP A 236 16.06 -11.55 33.09
C TRP A 236 17.33 -11.87 32.26
N ALA A 237 18.47 -12.07 32.92
CA ALA A 237 19.76 -12.39 32.30
C ALA A 237 19.89 -13.88 31.90
N ARG A 238 18.95 -14.73 32.32
CA ARG A 238 18.91 -16.19 32.06
C ARG A 238 20.17 -16.95 32.56
N PRO A 239 20.58 -16.81 33.84
CA PRO A 239 21.80 -17.41 34.38
C PRO A 239 21.69 -18.92 34.69
N GLY A 240 20.53 -19.54 34.45
CA GLY A 240 20.22 -20.93 34.77
C GLY A 240 19.35 -21.06 36.03
N PRO A 241 18.45 -22.08 36.12
CA PRO A 241 17.52 -22.22 37.24
C PRO A 241 18.19 -22.27 38.62
N ASP A 242 19.35 -22.92 38.75
CA ASP A 242 20.06 -23.00 40.04
C ASP A 242 20.56 -21.63 40.52
N ALA A 243 21.04 -20.80 39.59
CA ALA A 243 21.49 -19.45 39.91
C ALA A 243 20.30 -18.57 40.33
N ILE A 244 19.19 -18.67 39.62
CA ILE A 244 17.94 -17.95 39.94
C ILE A 244 17.46 -18.32 41.36
N VAL A 245 17.42 -19.62 41.69
CA VAL A 245 17.04 -20.09 43.04
C VAL A 245 17.97 -19.54 44.12
N ARG A 246 19.30 -19.60 43.89
CA ARG A 246 20.28 -19.07 44.85
C ARG A 246 20.11 -17.57 45.06
N ASN A 247 19.99 -16.80 43.98
CA ASN A 247 19.86 -15.34 44.02
C ASN A 247 18.56 -14.91 44.69
N ALA A 248 17.47 -15.65 44.49
CA ALA A 248 16.16 -15.39 45.10
C ALA A 248 16.06 -15.79 46.59
N THR A 249 17.02 -16.56 47.11
CA THR A 249 16.95 -17.09 48.48
C THR A 249 17.40 -16.05 49.51
N PRO A 250 16.53 -15.62 50.43
CA PRO A 250 16.92 -14.66 51.47
C PRO A 250 17.86 -15.28 52.51
N GLU A 251 18.68 -14.43 53.12
CA GLU A 251 19.63 -14.83 54.17
C GLU A 251 18.93 -15.19 55.49
N GLY A 252 19.33 -16.32 56.09
CA GLY A 252 18.86 -16.74 57.41
C GLY A 252 17.35 -16.94 57.49
N ASP A 253 16.72 -16.23 58.43
CA ASP A 253 15.26 -16.21 58.68
C ASP A 253 14.60 -14.88 58.26
N ARG A 254 15.33 -14.02 57.53
CA ARG A 254 14.83 -12.70 57.11
C ARG A 254 13.66 -12.86 56.15
N GLY A 255 12.62 -12.04 56.33
CA GLY A 255 11.60 -11.86 55.32
C GLY A 255 12.16 -11.07 54.13
N ALA A 256 11.57 -11.26 52.94
CA ALA A 256 12.07 -10.62 51.72
C ALA A 256 10.97 -10.37 50.70
N VAL A 257 11.11 -9.25 49.98
CA VAL A 257 10.48 -9.03 48.67
C VAL A 257 11.44 -9.55 47.61
N VAL A 258 11.03 -10.59 46.88
CA VAL A 258 11.83 -11.27 45.86
C VAL A 258 11.38 -10.81 44.48
N LEU A 259 12.31 -10.32 43.65
CA LEU A 259 12.05 -9.89 42.28
C LEU A 259 12.32 -11.00 41.27
N MET A 260 11.34 -11.23 40.39
CA MET A 260 11.41 -12.05 39.18
C MET A 260 10.68 -11.34 38.03
N HIS A 261 10.74 -11.87 36.81
CA HIS A 261 10.08 -11.29 35.65
C HIS A 261 9.13 -12.30 34.99
N ASP A 262 7.93 -11.87 34.60
CA ASP A 262 6.97 -12.70 33.87
C ASP A 262 6.84 -12.35 32.39
N SER A 263 7.70 -11.44 31.89
CA SER A 263 7.79 -11.02 30.48
C SER A 263 9.26 -10.73 30.09
N GLY A 264 9.51 -10.02 28.99
CA GLY A 264 10.86 -9.59 28.60
C GLY A 264 11.72 -10.68 27.94
N GLY A 265 11.10 -11.63 27.23
CA GLY A 265 11.80 -12.70 26.48
C GLY A 265 11.47 -14.11 26.99
N ASP A 266 12.36 -15.06 26.75
CA ASP A 266 12.18 -16.45 27.21
C ASP A 266 12.32 -16.56 28.74
N ARG A 267 11.26 -17.03 29.41
CA ARG A 267 11.18 -17.20 30.87
C ARG A 267 11.17 -18.67 31.32
N SER A 268 11.56 -19.61 30.45
CA SER A 268 11.60 -21.05 30.78
C SER A 268 12.43 -21.37 32.04
N GLN A 269 13.56 -20.69 32.23
CA GLN A 269 14.40 -20.86 33.42
C GLN A 269 13.74 -20.31 34.70
N THR A 270 13.01 -19.19 34.60
CA THR A 270 12.22 -18.63 35.72
C THR A 270 11.15 -19.62 36.18
N ILE A 271 10.41 -20.23 35.24
CA ILE A 271 9.41 -21.27 35.55
C ILE A 271 10.06 -22.45 36.30
N ALA A 272 11.16 -22.97 35.77
CA ALA A 272 11.87 -24.10 36.38
C ALA A 272 12.46 -23.75 37.76
N ALA A 273 12.91 -22.51 37.95
CA ALA A 273 13.42 -22.03 39.23
C ALA A 273 12.28 -21.91 40.26
N LEU A 274 11.13 -21.35 39.89
CA LEU A 274 9.98 -21.23 40.80
C LEU A 274 9.46 -22.56 41.30
N ASP A 275 9.36 -23.55 40.42
CA ASP A 275 8.86 -24.90 40.75
C ASP A 275 9.78 -25.63 41.75
N ARG A 276 11.02 -25.13 41.93
CA ARG A 276 11.99 -25.59 42.93
C ARG A 276 12.06 -24.68 44.16
N PHE A 277 12.07 -23.37 43.93
CA PHE A 277 12.24 -22.35 44.97
C PHE A 277 11.09 -22.38 45.98
N ILE A 278 9.85 -22.43 45.51
CA ILE A 278 8.67 -22.35 46.38
C ILE A 278 8.63 -23.53 47.37
N PRO A 279 8.72 -24.81 46.93
CA PRO A 279 8.77 -25.94 47.87
C PRO A 279 9.96 -25.89 48.81
N GLN A 280 11.14 -25.47 48.34
CA GLN A 280 12.34 -25.37 49.18
C GLN A 280 12.16 -24.35 50.32
N MET A 281 11.57 -23.19 50.03
CA MET A 281 11.32 -22.17 51.06
C MET A 281 10.18 -22.58 52.00
N GLN A 282 9.12 -23.20 51.48
CA GLN A 282 8.05 -23.77 52.32
C GLN A 282 8.60 -24.84 53.28
N ALA A 283 9.48 -25.73 52.81
CA ALA A 283 10.15 -26.73 53.66
C ALA A 283 11.05 -26.09 54.73
N ARG A 284 11.61 -24.90 54.47
CA ARG A 284 12.35 -24.08 55.45
C ARG A 284 11.44 -23.27 56.39
N GLY A 285 10.12 -23.42 56.28
CA GLY A 285 9.13 -22.75 57.14
C GLY A 285 8.78 -21.32 56.72
N TYR A 286 9.10 -20.92 55.48
CA TYR A 286 8.66 -19.64 54.94
C TYR A 286 7.20 -19.67 54.49
N ARG A 287 6.49 -18.56 54.70
CA ARG A 287 5.15 -18.33 54.16
C ARG A 287 5.22 -17.37 52.97
N PHE A 288 4.54 -17.73 51.89
CA PHE A 288 4.35 -16.85 50.73
C PHE A 288 3.11 -15.97 50.91
N THR A 289 3.25 -14.66 50.69
CA THR A 289 2.17 -13.66 50.78
C THR A 289 2.24 -12.68 49.62
N THR A 290 1.18 -11.92 49.37
CA THR A 290 1.34 -10.67 48.60
C THR A 290 2.05 -9.61 49.45
N VAL A 291 2.49 -8.51 48.83
CA VAL A 291 3.11 -7.38 49.53
C VAL A 291 2.17 -6.78 50.58
N SER A 292 0.92 -6.51 50.23
CA SER A 292 -0.07 -5.97 51.18
C SER A 292 -0.33 -6.93 52.35
N GLN A 293 -0.54 -8.22 52.05
CA GLN A 293 -0.83 -9.24 53.05
C GLN A 293 0.34 -9.41 54.05
N GLY A 294 1.58 -9.42 53.56
CA GLY A 294 2.77 -9.55 54.41
C GLY A 294 2.95 -8.39 55.39
N LEU A 295 2.49 -7.19 55.04
CA LEU A 295 2.60 -5.98 55.86
C LEU A 295 1.35 -5.67 56.69
N GLY A 296 0.32 -6.51 56.64
CA GLY A 296 -0.95 -6.28 57.35
C GLY A 296 -1.70 -5.03 56.89
N GLY A 297 -1.42 -4.53 55.67
CA GLY A 297 -2.06 -3.35 55.08
C GLY A 297 -3.00 -3.70 53.93
N GLN A 298 -3.87 -2.77 53.56
CA GLN A 298 -4.60 -2.80 52.28
C GLN A 298 -4.15 -1.59 51.44
N PHE A 299 -3.25 -1.82 50.49
CA PHE A 299 -2.75 -0.77 49.60
C PHE A 299 -3.53 -0.76 48.29
N GLY A 300 -4.86 -0.85 48.32
CA GLY A 300 -5.72 -0.91 47.14
C GLY A 300 -7.21 -0.88 47.50
N SER A 301 -8.10 -0.84 46.51
CA SER A 301 -9.55 -0.83 46.74
C SER A 301 -10.30 -1.68 45.72
N THR A 302 -11.36 -2.35 46.16
CA THR A 302 -12.33 -3.05 45.29
C THR A 302 -13.59 -2.20 45.07
N ALA A 303 -13.53 -0.90 45.36
CA ALA A 303 -14.65 0.00 45.15
C ALA A 303 -15.02 0.08 43.66
N ARG A 304 -16.32 0.14 43.38
CA ARG A 304 -16.84 0.26 42.02
C ARG A 304 -16.32 1.56 41.38
N LEU A 305 -15.79 1.46 40.17
CA LEU A 305 -15.37 2.62 39.39
C LEU A 305 -16.55 3.55 39.11
N GLY A 306 -16.27 4.86 39.08
CA GLY A 306 -17.20 5.82 38.51
C GLY A 306 -17.33 5.63 37.00
N THR A 307 -18.48 6.02 36.45
CA THR A 307 -18.80 5.87 35.01
C THR A 307 -17.74 6.50 34.09
N ALA A 308 -17.14 7.62 34.49
CA ALA A 308 -16.12 8.29 33.71
C ALA A 308 -14.81 7.48 33.61
N ASP A 309 -14.39 6.85 34.71
CA ASP A 309 -13.19 6.00 34.74
C ASP A 309 -13.40 4.70 33.97
N GLU A 310 -14.62 4.15 34.01
CA GLU A 310 -15.00 2.99 33.21
C GLU A 310 -14.92 3.29 31.70
N ILE A 311 -15.47 4.42 31.25
CA ILE A 311 -15.38 4.84 29.84
C ILE A 311 -13.91 5.08 29.45
N ARG A 312 -13.14 5.75 30.30
CA ARG A 312 -11.72 6.04 30.04
C ARG A 312 -10.91 4.75 29.89
N GLY A 313 -11.07 3.80 30.82
CA GLY A 313 -10.40 2.51 30.76
C GLY A 313 -10.84 1.67 29.56
N ALA A 314 -12.14 1.69 29.21
CA ALA A 314 -12.66 1.03 28.01
C ALA A 314 -12.00 1.59 26.74
N LEU A 315 -11.99 2.91 26.57
CA LEU A 315 -11.39 3.56 25.40
C LEU A 315 -9.89 3.24 25.29
N LEU A 316 -9.18 3.18 26.41
CA LEU A 316 -7.76 2.83 26.46
C LEU A 316 -7.53 1.38 26.01
N VAL A 317 -8.20 0.42 26.64
CA VAL A 317 -8.03 -1.01 26.36
C VAL A 317 -8.44 -1.34 24.93
N TRP A 318 -9.63 -0.89 24.49
CA TRP A 318 -10.09 -1.12 23.11
C TRP A 318 -9.24 -0.37 22.08
N GLY A 319 -8.78 0.84 22.41
CA GLY A 319 -7.91 1.63 21.54
C GLY A 319 -6.58 0.93 21.24
N VAL A 320 -5.89 0.42 22.27
CA VAL A 320 -4.64 -0.35 22.11
C VAL A 320 -4.88 -1.62 21.27
N ARG A 321 -5.94 -2.38 21.57
CA ARG A 321 -6.24 -3.62 20.83
C ARG A 321 -6.58 -3.35 19.36
N ALA A 322 -7.34 -2.29 19.07
CA ALA A 322 -7.65 -1.88 17.71
C ALA A 322 -6.40 -1.40 16.96
N ALA A 323 -5.51 -0.67 17.64
CA ALA A 323 -4.24 -0.24 17.08
C ALA A 323 -3.34 -1.43 16.73
N ASP A 324 -3.14 -2.38 17.65
CA ASP A 324 -2.32 -3.58 17.40
C ASP A 324 -2.93 -4.48 16.32
N ALA A 325 -4.26 -4.61 16.28
CA ALA A 325 -4.94 -5.31 15.18
C ALA A 325 -4.71 -4.63 13.83
N THR A 326 -4.73 -3.29 13.80
CA THR A 326 -4.48 -2.49 12.59
C THR A 326 -3.05 -2.67 12.10
N VAL A 327 -2.06 -2.52 12.99
CA VAL A 327 -0.64 -2.73 12.65
C VAL A 327 -0.41 -4.15 12.14
N ARG A 328 -0.97 -5.18 12.80
CA ARG A 328 -0.90 -6.57 12.32
C ARG A 328 -1.55 -6.77 10.95
N LEU A 329 -2.74 -6.22 10.73
CA LEU A 329 -3.42 -6.30 9.44
C LEU A 329 -2.58 -5.67 8.33
N LEU A 330 -2.08 -4.47 8.57
CA LEU A 330 -1.23 -3.80 7.59
C LEU A 330 0.02 -4.67 7.32
N TRP A 331 0.65 -5.25 8.35
CA TRP A 331 1.86 -6.06 8.19
C TRP A 331 1.59 -7.32 7.35
N LEU A 332 0.46 -7.98 7.57
CA LEU A 332 -0.01 -9.08 6.72
C LEU A 332 -0.24 -8.62 5.28
N LEU A 333 -0.85 -7.45 5.08
CA LEU A 333 -1.03 -6.86 3.75
C LEU A 333 0.31 -6.55 3.08
N LEU A 334 1.32 -6.09 3.83
CA LEU A 334 2.66 -5.85 3.33
C LEU A 334 3.30 -7.15 2.83
N ILE A 335 3.17 -8.26 3.56
CA ILE A 335 3.63 -9.59 3.12
C ILE A 335 2.91 -10.00 1.84
N VAL A 336 1.57 -9.88 1.80
CA VAL A 336 0.77 -10.24 0.61
C VAL A 336 1.21 -9.42 -0.60
N VAL A 337 1.38 -8.10 -0.45
CA VAL A 337 1.87 -7.21 -1.52
C VAL A 337 3.28 -7.59 -1.96
N GLY A 338 4.17 -7.90 -1.01
CA GLY A 338 5.53 -8.35 -1.28
C GLY A 338 5.57 -9.65 -2.08
N LEU A 339 4.81 -10.66 -1.66
CA LEU A 339 4.68 -11.95 -2.35
C LEU A 339 4.06 -11.80 -3.74
N LEU A 340 3.00 -11.01 -3.88
CA LEU A 340 2.38 -10.75 -5.19
C LEU A 340 3.32 -9.99 -6.13
N THR A 341 4.08 -9.03 -5.61
CA THR A 341 5.08 -8.28 -6.39
C THR A 341 6.20 -9.21 -6.84
N LEU A 342 6.73 -10.04 -5.94
CA LEU A 342 7.75 -11.03 -6.27
C LEU A 342 7.23 -12.04 -7.30
N ALA A 343 6.03 -12.58 -7.11
CA ALA A 343 5.39 -13.48 -8.07
C ALA A 343 5.23 -12.83 -9.44
N ARG A 344 4.72 -11.59 -9.50
CA ARG A 344 4.62 -10.83 -10.76
C ARG A 344 5.98 -10.67 -11.43
N THR A 345 7.00 -10.28 -10.67
CA THR A 345 8.35 -10.07 -11.19
C THR A 345 8.96 -11.37 -11.72
N LEU A 346 8.81 -12.49 -11.01
CA LEU A 346 9.27 -13.80 -11.48
C LEU A 346 8.54 -14.25 -12.75
N LEU A 347 7.21 -14.03 -12.83
CA LEU A 347 6.44 -14.29 -14.05
C LEU A 347 6.93 -13.42 -15.21
N LEU A 348 7.13 -12.12 -14.98
CA LEU A 348 7.67 -11.21 -15.99
C LEU A 348 9.02 -11.70 -16.51
N PHE A 349 9.95 -12.06 -15.61
CA PHE A 349 11.26 -12.58 -16.00
C PHE A 349 11.16 -13.88 -16.79
N GLY A 350 10.43 -14.87 -16.27
CA GLY A 350 10.28 -16.17 -16.92
C GLY A 350 9.67 -16.07 -18.31
N TYR A 351 8.55 -15.36 -18.45
CA TYR A 351 7.82 -15.26 -19.70
C TYR A 351 8.46 -14.29 -20.70
N ALA A 352 9.05 -13.17 -20.27
CA ALA A 352 9.74 -12.27 -21.19
C ALA A 352 10.99 -12.92 -21.79
N LEU A 353 11.77 -13.65 -20.99
CA LEU A 353 12.93 -14.40 -21.49
C LEU A 353 12.50 -15.56 -22.40
N ARG A 354 11.45 -16.29 -22.04
CA ARG A 354 10.88 -17.34 -22.90
C ARG A 354 10.42 -16.77 -24.25
N HIS A 355 9.70 -15.66 -24.22
CA HIS A 355 9.24 -14.95 -25.42
C HIS A 355 10.43 -14.54 -26.30
N ALA A 356 11.43 -13.89 -25.71
CA ALA A 356 12.62 -13.45 -26.44
C ALA A 356 13.40 -14.63 -27.05
N ARG A 357 13.56 -15.75 -26.32
CA ARG A 357 14.21 -16.97 -26.84
C ARG A 357 13.42 -17.56 -27.99
N HIS A 358 12.10 -17.67 -27.87
CA HIS A 358 11.24 -18.23 -28.91
C HIS A 358 11.26 -17.38 -30.18
N ARG A 359 11.14 -16.06 -30.06
CA ARG A 359 11.17 -15.12 -31.22
C ARG A 359 12.53 -14.99 -31.89
N ARG A 360 13.62 -15.35 -31.21
CA ARG A 360 14.99 -15.35 -31.74
C ARG A 360 15.45 -16.72 -32.25
N ALA A 361 14.64 -17.76 -32.07
CA ALA A 361 14.98 -19.08 -32.57
C ALA A 361 15.09 -19.04 -34.11
N PRO A 362 16.12 -19.63 -34.73
CA PRO A 362 16.28 -19.62 -36.19
C PRO A 362 15.09 -20.24 -36.95
N THR A 363 14.38 -21.15 -36.29
CA THR A 363 13.21 -21.85 -36.83
C THR A 363 11.91 -21.06 -36.70
N TRP A 364 11.93 -19.90 -36.05
CA TRP A 364 10.72 -19.12 -35.79
C TRP A 364 10.35 -18.26 -37.00
N SER A 365 9.12 -18.43 -37.49
CA SER A 365 8.51 -17.58 -38.51
C SER A 365 7.01 -17.44 -38.25
N TRP A 366 6.42 -16.33 -38.70
CA TRP A 366 4.96 -16.16 -38.73
C TRP A 366 4.29 -16.86 -39.92
N GLY A 367 5.08 -17.29 -40.91
CA GLY A 367 4.59 -17.84 -42.17
C GLY A 367 5.20 -17.11 -43.36
N GLY A 368 4.47 -17.09 -44.48
CA GLY A 368 4.82 -16.27 -45.64
C GLY A 368 4.71 -14.78 -45.33
N GLU A 369 5.42 -13.96 -46.11
CA GLU A 369 5.34 -12.50 -46.01
C GLU A 369 3.93 -12.02 -46.35
N VAL A 370 3.37 -11.18 -45.49
CA VAL A 370 2.05 -10.55 -45.72
C VAL A 370 2.28 -9.28 -46.53
N THR A 371 1.78 -9.25 -47.76
CA THR A 371 1.85 -8.10 -48.68
C THR A 371 0.47 -7.56 -49.08
N ASP A 372 -0.61 -8.11 -48.52
CA ASP A 372 -1.96 -7.63 -48.77
C ASP A 372 -2.09 -6.13 -48.43
N PRO A 373 -2.86 -5.36 -49.22
CA PRO A 373 -3.05 -3.93 -48.97
C PRO A 373 -3.74 -3.68 -47.63
N VAL A 374 -3.47 -2.52 -47.04
CA VAL A 374 -3.93 -2.18 -45.68
C VAL A 374 -4.68 -0.85 -45.68
N THR A 375 -5.73 -0.76 -44.88
CA THR A 375 -6.36 0.54 -44.57
C THR A 375 -5.99 0.97 -43.16
N ILE A 376 -5.27 2.08 -43.04
CA ILE A 376 -4.90 2.73 -41.80
C ILE A 376 -5.98 3.74 -41.42
N ILE A 377 -6.71 3.48 -40.34
CA ILE A 377 -7.78 4.33 -39.82
C ILE A 377 -7.21 5.24 -38.73
N VAL A 378 -7.34 6.55 -38.93
CA VAL A 378 -6.86 7.58 -38.00
C VAL A 378 -8.05 8.41 -37.50
N PRO A 379 -8.59 8.14 -36.30
CA PRO A 379 -9.65 8.97 -35.73
C PRO A 379 -9.07 10.31 -35.28
N ALA A 380 -9.71 11.41 -35.68
CA ALA A 380 -9.24 12.76 -35.38
C ALA A 380 -10.38 13.63 -34.83
N TYR A 381 -10.09 14.38 -33.76
CA TYR A 381 -10.97 15.42 -33.22
C TYR A 381 -10.12 16.54 -32.64
N ASN A 382 -10.06 17.67 -33.34
CA ASN A 382 -9.27 18.82 -32.97
C ASN A 382 -7.78 18.49 -32.73
N GLU A 383 -7.14 17.86 -33.71
CA GLU A 383 -5.75 17.39 -33.69
C GLU A 383 -4.89 18.13 -34.73
N ARG A 384 -5.22 19.39 -35.07
CA ARG A 384 -4.52 20.16 -36.10
C ARG A 384 -3.00 20.24 -35.92
N THR A 385 -2.52 20.22 -34.67
CA THR A 385 -1.09 20.34 -34.35
C THR A 385 -0.28 19.08 -34.63
N THR A 386 -0.92 17.91 -34.63
CA THR A 386 -0.24 16.60 -34.66
C THR A 386 -0.55 15.82 -35.94
N ILE A 387 -1.78 15.95 -36.46
CA ILE A 387 -2.30 15.11 -37.55
C ILE A 387 -1.45 15.14 -38.83
N ALA A 388 -0.84 16.29 -39.15
CA ALA A 388 -0.04 16.42 -40.37
C ALA A 388 1.24 15.58 -40.34
N ALA A 389 1.90 15.47 -39.18
CA ALA A 389 3.09 14.63 -39.01
C ALA A 389 2.70 13.14 -39.02
N ALA A 390 1.61 12.79 -38.33
CA ALA A 390 1.06 11.44 -38.33
C ALA A 390 0.72 10.97 -39.75
N ALA A 391 -0.09 11.74 -40.48
CA ALA A 391 -0.51 11.42 -41.84
C ALA A 391 0.66 11.23 -42.81
N ARG A 392 1.69 12.11 -42.76
CA ARG A 392 2.90 11.93 -43.58
C ARG A 392 3.63 10.63 -43.24
N SER A 393 3.85 10.35 -41.96
CA SER A 393 4.58 9.15 -41.53
C SER A 393 3.87 7.83 -41.93
N LEU A 394 2.54 7.83 -41.89
CA LEU A 394 1.73 6.67 -42.27
C LEU A 394 1.70 6.50 -43.79
N ALA A 395 1.56 7.59 -44.54
CA ALA A 395 1.52 7.58 -45.99
C ALA A 395 2.84 7.17 -46.64
N SER A 396 3.97 7.48 -46.00
CA SER A 396 5.32 7.15 -46.50
C SER A 396 5.86 5.80 -46.02
N GLY A 397 5.02 4.93 -45.45
CA GLY A 397 5.44 3.62 -44.97
C GLY A 397 5.90 2.70 -46.11
N THR A 398 6.74 1.70 -45.78
CA THR A 398 7.33 0.79 -46.77
C THR A 398 6.42 -0.38 -47.16
N HIS A 399 5.26 -0.54 -46.54
CA HIS A 399 4.33 -1.64 -46.86
C HIS A 399 3.61 -1.38 -48.20
N PRO A 400 3.48 -2.38 -49.08
CA PRO A 400 2.75 -2.22 -50.33
C PRO A 400 1.25 -1.95 -50.08
N GLY A 401 0.65 -1.07 -50.89
CA GLY A 401 -0.81 -0.88 -50.90
C GLY A 401 -1.38 -0.23 -49.63
N ILE A 402 -0.70 0.76 -49.05
CA ILE A 402 -1.22 1.55 -47.92
C ILE A 402 -2.31 2.53 -48.39
N GLU A 403 -3.50 2.44 -47.79
CA GLU A 403 -4.51 3.50 -47.75
C GLU A 403 -4.52 4.13 -46.34
N VAL A 404 -4.41 5.46 -46.23
CA VAL A 404 -4.63 6.18 -44.97
C VAL A 404 -6.00 6.85 -45.00
N LEU A 405 -6.88 6.45 -44.10
CA LEU A 405 -8.21 7.01 -43.91
C LEU A 405 -8.27 7.81 -42.60
N VAL A 406 -8.21 9.13 -42.70
CA VAL A 406 -8.44 10.03 -41.58
C VAL A 406 -9.95 10.22 -41.39
N VAL A 407 -10.46 9.86 -40.22
CA VAL A 407 -11.88 10.03 -39.87
C VAL A 407 -12.02 11.21 -38.91
N ASP A 408 -12.49 12.34 -39.44
CA ASP A 408 -12.71 13.57 -38.70
C ASP A 408 -14.07 13.56 -38.00
N ASP A 409 -14.05 13.59 -36.67
CA ASP A 409 -15.22 13.51 -35.77
C ASP A 409 -15.77 14.90 -35.44
N GLU A 410 -16.07 15.69 -36.47
CA GLU A 410 -16.61 17.06 -36.36
C GLU A 410 -15.61 18.04 -35.68
N SER A 411 -14.40 18.15 -36.24
CA SER A 411 -13.39 19.09 -35.73
C SER A 411 -13.73 20.55 -36.10
N ASP A 412 -13.40 21.49 -35.20
CA ASP A 412 -13.58 22.94 -35.38
C ASP A 412 -12.25 23.72 -35.50
N ASP A 413 -11.11 23.06 -35.34
CA ASP A 413 -9.79 23.70 -35.31
C ASP A 413 -9.07 23.74 -36.68
N GLY A 414 -9.65 23.14 -37.72
CA GLY A 414 -9.04 23.01 -39.04
C GLY A 414 -8.25 21.71 -39.25
N THR A 415 -8.54 20.65 -38.48
CA THR A 415 -7.87 19.34 -38.55
C THR A 415 -8.00 18.69 -39.94
N ALA A 416 -9.21 18.62 -40.50
CA ALA A 416 -9.45 18.00 -41.81
C ALA A 416 -8.70 18.76 -42.93
N GLU A 417 -8.76 20.09 -42.90
CA GLU A 417 -8.11 20.98 -43.87
C GLU A 417 -6.58 20.89 -43.76
N ALA A 418 -6.03 20.59 -42.58
CA ALA A 418 -4.60 20.34 -42.41
C ALA A 418 -4.14 19.08 -43.16
N VAL A 419 -4.96 18.02 -43.18
CA VAL A 419 -4.67 16.78 -43.90
C VAL A 419 -4.86 16.96 -45.41
N GLU A 420 -5.97 17.58 -45.84
CA GLU A 420 -6.27 17.80 -47.25
C GLU A 420 -5.20 18.64 -47.96
N ARG A 421 -4.61 19.62 -47.24
CA ARG A 421 -3.50 20.43 -47.77
C ARG A 421 -2.22 19.63 -48.04
N LEU A 422 -2.06 18.43 -47.49
CA LEU A 422 -0.88 17.59 -47.75
C LEU A 422 -0.88 17.01 -49.17
N ARG A 423 -2.05 16.88 -49.82
CA ARG A 423 -2.22 16.35 -51.18
C ARG A 423 -1.49 15.00 -51.41
N LEU A 424 -1.55 14.12 -50.42
CA LEU A 424 -0.95 12.79 -50.49
C LEU A 424 -1.89 11.83 -51.22
N ALA A 425 -1.40 11.14 -52.25
CA ALA A 425 -2.22 10.34 -53.16
C ALA A 425 -2.96 9.17 -52.48
N ASN A 426 -2.37 8.64 -51.40
CA ASN A 426 -2.91 7.51 -50.64
C ASN A 426 -3.59 7.92 -49.33
N VAL A 427 -3.91 9.21 -49.13
CA VAL A 427 -4.59 9.72 -47.94
C VAL A 427 -5.98 10.23 -48.30
N ARG A 428 -7.00 9.79 -47.56
CA ARG A 428 -8.40 10.21 -47.69
C ARG A 428 -8.93 10.71 -46.35
N VAL A 429 -9.76 11.74 -46.40
CA VAL A 429 -10.48 12.28 -45.23
C VAL A 429 -11.95 11.92 -45.33
N ALA A 430 -12.52 11.40 -44.25
CA ALA A 430 -13.96 11.17 -44.09
C ALA A 430 -14.44 11.99 -42.88
N ARG A 431 -15.35 12.94 -43.12
CA ARG A 431 -15.98 13.75 -42.06
C ARG A 431 -17.25 13.04 -41.58
N ILE A 432 -17.41 12.88 -40.27
CA ILE A 432 -18.60 12.27 -39.67
C ILE A 432 -19.25 13.21 -38.64
N PRO A 433 -20.55 13.06 -38.35
CA PRO A 433 -21.18 13.78 -37.23
C PRO A 433 -20.59 13.33 -35.89
N GLY A 434 -20.40 14.28 -34.96
CA GLY A 434 -19.74 14.06 -33.68
C GLY A 434 -20.31 12.88 -32.89
N GLY A 435 -19.53 11.81 -32.77
CA GLY A 435 -19.91 10.55 -32.13
C GLY A 435 -18.90 10.05 -31.09
N GLY A 436 -17.73 10.67 -31.01
CA GLY A 436 -16.59 10.25 -30.19
C GLY A 436 -15.72 9.21 -30.89
N LYS A 437 -14.52 9.00 -30.35
CA LYS A 437 -13.47 8.11 -30.92
C LYS A 437 -13.97 6.73 -31.39
N ALA A 438 -14.80 6.04 -30.60
CA ALA A 438 -15.33 4.73 -30.99
C ALA A 438 -16.26 4.80 -32.22
N ALA A 439 -17.04 5.88 -32.37
CA ALA A 439 -17.87 6.09 -33.56
C ALA A 439 -17.01 6.37 -34.80
N ALA A 440 -15.99 7.22 -34.66
CA ALA A 440 -15.01 7.49 -35.71
C ALA A 440 -14.29 6.21 -36.18
N LEU A 441 -13.85 5.37 -35.25
CA LEU A 441 -13.21 4.10 -35.58
C LEU A 441 -14.17 3.13 -36.27
N ASN A 442 -15.42 2.99 -35.80
CA ASN A 442 -16.41 2.15 -36.48
C ASN A 442 -16.77 2.65 -37.90
N ALA A 443 -16.89 3.97 -38.08
CA ALA A 443 -17.08 4.57 -39.39
C ALA A 443 -15.88 4.29 -40.31
N GLY A 444 -14.66 4.39 -39.77
CA GLY A 444 -13.44 4.01 -40.48
C GLY A 444 -13.42 2.54 -40.90
N VAL A 445 -13.83 1.61 -40.03
CA VAL A 445 -13.97 0.18 -40.36
C VAL A 445 -14.95 -0.01 -41.52
N ALA A 446 -16.10 0.67 -41.49
CA ALA A 446 -17.10 0.57 -42.54
C ALA A 446 -16.62 1.16 -43.89
N LEU A 447 -15.85 2.24 -43.85
CA LEU A 447 -15.35 2.96 -45.03
C LEU A 447 -14.01 2.45 -45.57
N ALA A 448 -13.35 1.55 -44.86
CA ALA A 448 -12.07 0.98 -45.26
C ALA A 448 -12.20 0.15 -46.54
N ARG A 449 -11.20 0.21 -47.42
CA ARG A 449 -11.22 -0.54 -48.70
C ARG A 449 -10.62 -1.93 -48.58
N ASN A 450 -9.75 -2.15 -47.60
CA ASN A 450 -9.01 -3.39 -47.44
C ASN A 450 -9.48 -4.18 -46.22
N ASP A 451 -9.18 -5.48 -46.16
CA ASP A 451 -9.54 -6.34 -45.03
C ASP A 451 -8.54 -6.33 -43.88
N LEU A 452 -7.29 -5.94 -44.16
CA LEU A 452 -6.30 -5.64 -43.14
C LEU A 452 -6.47 -4.19 -42.69
N LEU A 453 -6.83 -4.03 -41.42
CA LEU A 453 -7.09 -2.73 -40.81
C LEU A 453 -5.96 -2.40 -39.84
N VAL A 454 -5.48 -1.16 -39.87
CA VAL A 454 -4.57 -0.64 -38.85
C VAL A 454 -5.24 0.55 -38.18
N MET A 455 -5.26 0.61 -36.85
CA MET A 455 -5.79 1.75 -36.11
C MET A 455 -4.62 2.50 -35.45
N VAL A 456 -4.54 3.82 -35.70
CA VAL A 456 -3.46 4.69 -35.21
C VAL A 456 -4.05 6.01 -34.72
N ASP A 457 -3.70 6.42 -33.51
CA ASP A 457 -4.12 7.72 -32.96
C ASP A 457 -3.50 8.90 -33.75
N ALA A 458 -4.25 9.99 -33.91
CA ALA A 458 -3.83 11.19 -34.66
C ALA A 458 -2.57 11.90 -34.13
N ASP A 459 -2.11 11.56 -32.91
CA ASP A 459 -0.91 12.08 -32.27
C ASP A 459 0.33 11.18 -32.42
N THR A 460 0.22 10.14 -33.25
CA THR A 460 1.21 9.07 -33.32
C THR A 460 1.92 9.06 -34.66
N VAL A 461 3.25 9.00 -34.59
CA VAL A 461 4.16 8.88 -35.73
C VAL A 461 4.81 7.50 -35.69
N VAL A 462 4.91 6.84 -36.83
CA VAL A 462 5.46 5.47 -36.93
C VAL A 462 6.83 5.45 -37.60
N ASP A 463 7.62 4.41 -37.34
CA ASP A 463 8.83 4.13 -38.13
C ASP A 463 8.46 3.69 -39.56
N PRO A 464 9.30 3.95 -40.58
CA PRO A 464 8.96 3.67 -41.99
C PRO A 464 8.52 2.23 -42.26
N ASP A 465 9.13 1.26 -41.58
CA ASP A 465 8.83 -0.17 -41.72
C ASP A 465 7.82 -0.69 -40.68
N ALA A 466 7.29 0.17 -39.81
CA ALA A 466 6.46 -0.25 -38.68
C ALA A 466 5.17 -0.95 -39.13
N ILE A 467 4.47 -0.41 -40.14
CA ILE A 467 3.23 -1.00 -40.67
C ILE A 467 3.52 -2.35 -41.31
N HIS A 468 4.59 -2.42 -42.11
CA HIS A 468 5.02 -3.65 -42.76
C HIS A 468 5.29 -4.75 -41.72
N ARG A 469 6.03 -4.44 -40.65
CA ARG A 469 6.29 -5.39 -39.55
C ARG A 469 5.01 -5.76 -38.78
N LEU A 470 4.14 -4.80 -38.52
CA LEU A 470 2.95 -4.96 -37.70
C LEU A 470 1.96 -5.99 -38.28
N VAL A 471 1.87 -6.10 -39.61
CA VAL A 471 0.92 -7.01 -40.26
C VAL A 471 1.46 -8.43 -40.46
N GLN A 472 2.78 -8.64 -40.39
CA GLN A 472 3.38 -9.97 -40.60
C GLN A 472 2.81 -11.08 -39.70
N PRO A 473 2.48 -10.85 -38.41
CA PRO A 473 1.86 -11.88 -37.58
C PRO A 473 0.50 -12.37 -38.07
N LEU A 474 -0.17 -11.60 -38.94
CA LEU A 474 -1.45 -11.99 -39.53
C LEU A 474 -1.30 -13.10 -40.57
N ALA A 475 -0.08 -13.50 -40.95
CA ALA A 475 0.17 -14.69 -41.75
C ALA A 475 -0.38 -15.97 -41.07
N ASP A 476 -0.41 -16.03 -39.73
CA ASP A 476 -1.11 -17.09 -39.00
C ASP A 476 -2.63 -16.79 -39.02
N PRO A 477 -3.46 -17.64 -39.66
CA PRO A 477 -4.89 -17.40 -39.81
C PRO A 477 -5.64 -17.39 -38.48
N ARG A 478 -5.03 -17.82 -37.37
CA ARG A 478 -5.63 -17.76 -36.02
C ARG A 478 -5.43 -16.40 -35.36
N VAL A 479 -4.55 -15.55 -35.89
CA VAL A 479 -4.26 -14.23 -35.33
C VAL A 479 -5.25 -13.23 -35.89
N GLY A 480 -6.12 -12.71 -35.02
CA GLY A 480 -7.12 -11.71 -35.38
C GLY A 480 -6.62 -10.28 -35.19
N ALA A 481 -5.63 -10.07 -34.32
CA ALA A 481 -5.09 -8.75 -34.06
C ALA A 481 -3.64 -8.77 -33.53
N VAL A 482 -2.94 -7.67 -33.76
CA VAL A 482 -1.52 -7.46 -33.41
C VAL A 482 -1.36 -6.14 -32.70
N ALA A 483 -0.72 -6.15 -31.53
CA ALA A 483 -0.26 -4.95 -30.84
C ALA A 483 1.16 -4.56 -31.27
N GLY A 484 1.35 -3.30 -31.62
CA GLY A 484 2.68 -2.73 -31.85
C GLY A 484 3.37 -2.25 -30.58
N ASN A 485 4.61 -1.82 -30.72
CA ASN A 485 5.45 -1.28 -29.66
C ASN A 485 5.35 0.26 -29.59
N VAL A 486 4.65 0.76 -28.58
CA VAL A 486 4.37 2.20 -28.45
C VAL A 486 5.35 2.83 -27.47
N LYS A 487 5.99 3.91 -27.93
CA LYS A 487 7.03 4.66 -27.20
C LYS A 487 6.58 6.10 -26.98
N VAL A 488 7.09 6.70 -25.90
CA VAL A 488 6.89 8.13 -25.63
C VAL A 488 7.78 8.96 -26.56
N GLY A 489 7.23 9.94 -27.27
CA GLY A 489 7.99 10.87 -28.13
C GLY A 489 8.59 12.05 -27.36
N ASN A 490 7.85 12.65 -26.43
CA ASN A 490 8.23 13.86 -25.70
C ASN A 490 8.91 13.56 -24.33
N ARG A 491 10.20 13.18 -24.38
CA ARG A 491 10.97 12.69 -23.21
C ARG A 491 11.81 13.76 -22.47
N ARG A 492 11.77 15.03 -22.89
CA ARG A 492 12.72 16.07 -22.40
C ARG A 492 12.53 16.41 -20.91
N ARG A 493 11.29 16.43 -20.41
CA ARG A 493 10.95 16.80 -19.03
C ARG A 493 10.89 15.57 -18.13
N LEU A 494 11.00 15.76 -16.82
CA LEU A 494 10.98 14.67 -15.82
C LEU A 494 9.73 13.79 -15.94
N LEU A 495 8.55 14.40 -16.13
CA LEU A 495 7.30 13.68 -16.34
C LEU A 495 7.32 12.81 -17.61
N GLY A 496 7.92 13.30 -18.70
CA GLY A 496 8.11 12.51 -19.92
C GLY A 496 9.08 11.34 -19.72
N ARG A 497 10.13 11.52 -18.89
CA ARG A 497 11.06 10.44 -18.52
C ARG A 497 10.40 9.35 -17.69
N TRP A 498 9.61 9.71 -16.68
CA TRP A 498 8.87 8.72 -15.87
C TRP A 498 7.88 7.93 -16.71
N GLN A 499 7.14 8.58 -17.61
CA GLN A 499 6.25 7.90 -18.54
C GLN A 499 7.01 7.01 -19.53
N HIS A 500 8.21 7.42 -19.96
CA HIS A 500 9.06 6.57 -20.80
C HIS A 500 9.51 5.30 -20.07
N ILE A 501 9.96 5.40 -18.81
CA ILE A 501 10.29 4.23 -17.98
C ILE A 501 9.07 3.32 -17.85
N GLU A 502 7.91 3.89 -17.53
CA GLU A 502 6.66 3.17 -17.41
C GLU A 502 6.27 2.47 -18.72
N TYR A 503 6.39 3.11 -19.88
CA TYR A 503 6.03 2.50 -21.17
C TYR A 503 6.99 1.36 -21.51
N VAL A 504 8.29 1.49 -21.25
CA VAL A 504 9.25 0.41 -21.52
C VAL A 504 8.94 -0.80 -20.62
N ILE A 505 8.65 -0.59 -19.34
CA ILE A 505 8.29 -1.68 -18.42
C ILE A 505 6.90 -2.25 -18.77
N GLY A 506 5.86 -1.41 -18.81
CA GLY A 506 4.47 -1.82 -18.93
C GLY A 506 3.98 -2.12 -20.35
N PHE A 507 4.58 -1.55 -21.41
CA PHE A 507 4.15 -1.81 -22.80
C PHE A 507 5.08 -2.74 -23.58
N SER A 508 6.33 -2.93 -23.15
CA SER A 508 7.15 -3.99 -23.74
C SER A 508 7.20 -5.22 -22.87
N LEU A 509 7.65 -5.12 -21.61
CA LEU A 509 7.87 -6.31 -20.78
C LEU A 509 6.56 -7.03 -20.47
N ASP A 510 5.54 -6.31 -19.99
CA ASP A 510 4.24 -6.92 -19.69
C ASP A 510 3.57 -7.49 -20.97
N ARG A 511 3.75 -6.87 -22.15
CA ARG A 511 3.17 -7.40 -23.41
C ARG A 511 3.78 -8.72 -23.84
N ARG A 512 5.08 -8.94 -23.64
CA ARG A 512 5.73 -10.25 -23.88
C ARG A 512 5.14 -11.33 -22.98
N LEU A 513 4.89 -10.99 -21.71
CA LEU A 513 4.20 -11.86 -20.76
C LEU A 513 2.79 -12.19 -21.24
N TYR A 514 1.99 -11.18 -21.62
CA TYR A 514 0.62 -11.39 -22.09
C TYR A 514 0.53 -12.17 -23.41
N ASP A 515 1.45 -11.94 -24.36
CA ASP A 515 1.52 -12.67 -25.63
C ASP A 515 1.75 -14.17 -25.36
N THR A 516 2.68 -14.48 -24.45
CA THR A 516 3.00 -15.88 -24.09
C THR A 516 1.88 -16.55 -23.29
N LEU A 517 1.15 -15.80 -22.47
CA LEU A 517 -0.02 -16.29 -21.73
C LEU A 517 -1.32 -16.31 -22.56
N HIS A 518 -1.28 -15.76 -23.77
CA HIS A 518 -2.44 -15.58 -24.66
C HIS A 518 -3.60 -14.81 -24.00
N CYS A 519 -3.27 -13.73 -23.30
CA CYS A 519 -4.25 -12.93 -22.57
C CYS A 519 -3.99 -11.42 -22.66
N MET A 520 -3.60 -10.94 -23.84
CA MET A 520 -3.38 -9.51 -24.09
C MET A 520 -4.60 -8.69 -23.66
N PRO A 521 -4.47 -7.79 -22.66
CA PRO A 521 -5.62 -7.02 -22.17
C PRO A 521 -6.04 -5.94 -23.16
N THR A 522 -5.06 -5.32 -23.82
CA THR A 522 -5.24 -4.07 -24.55
C THR A 522 -4.22 -3.98 -25.69
N ILE A 523 -4.73 -3.78 -26.89
CA ILE A 523 -3.97 -3.24 -28.02
C ILE A 523 -4.07 -1.72 -27.93
N PRO A 524 -2.97 -0.97 -27.78
CA PRO A 524 -3.06 0.48 -27.63
C PRO A 524 -3.61 1.12 -28.91
N GLY A 525 -4.47 2.14 -28.76
CA GLY A 525 -4.97 2.92 -29.90
C GLY A 525 -3.88 3.56 -30.77
N ALA A 526 -2.66 3.72 -30.26
CA ALA A 526 -1.54 4.30 -30.98
C ALA A 526 -0.95 3.37 -32.07
N LEU A 527 -1.03 2.04 -31.95
CA LEU A 527 -0.54 1.13 -33.00
C LEU A 527 -1.11 -0.29 -32.85
N GLY A 528 -2.11 -0.62 -33.65
CA GLY A 528 -2.69 -1.97 -33.70
C GLY A 528 -3.13 -2.37 -35.11
N ALA A 529 -2.87 -3.62 -35.50
CA ALA A 529 -3.39 -4.20 -36.74
C ALA A 529 -4.45 -5.26 -36.44
N PHE A 530 -5.44 -5.39 -37.32
CA PHE A 530 -6.63 -6.19 -37.13
C PHE A 530 -7.08 -6.79 -38.45
N ARG A 531 -7.60 -8.01 -38.39
CA ARG A 531 -8.46 -8.53 -39.45
C ARG A 531 -9.83 -7.89 -39.30
N ARG A 532 -10.42 -7.39 -40.40
CA ARG A 532 -11.79 -6.85 -40.40
C ARG A 532 -12.78 -7.82 -39.78
N GLU A 533 -12.71 -9.11 -40.16
CA GLU A 533 -13.54 -10.18 -39.59
C GLU A 533 -13.44 -10.29 -38.06
N ALA A 534 -12.25 -10.13 -37.49
CA ALA A 534 -12.04 -10.22 -36.04
C ALA A 534 -12.68 -9.03 -35.31
N VAL A 535 -12.59 -7.83 -35.88
CA VAL A 535 -13.25 -6.63 -35.35
C VAL A 535 -14.77 -6.78 -35.39
N LEU A 536 -15.31 -7.26 -36.51
CA LEU A 536 -16.75 -7.47 -36.67
C LEU A 536 -17.27 -8.58 -35.75
N ALA A 537 -16.53 -9.70 -35.63
CA ALA A 537 -16.87 -10.79 -34.71
C ALA A 537 -16.86 -10.36 -33.23
N ALA A 538 -16.04 -9.38 -32.87
CA ALA A 538 -16.03 -8.77 -31.54
C ALA A 538 -17.18 -7.77 -31.31
N GLY A 539 -17.95 -7.42 -32.34
CA GLY A 539 -19.05 -6.45 -32.28
C GLY A 539 -18.62 -4.99 -32.49
N GLY A 540 -17.43 -4.75 -33.06
CA GLY A 540 -16.87 -3.42 -33.29
C GLY A 540 -16.44 -2.69 -32.00
N LEU A 541 -16.14 -1.41 -32.13
CA LEU A 541 -15.68 -0.58 -31.01
C LEU A 541 -16.86 -0.06 -30.20
N SER A 542 -16.90 -0.41 -28.92
CA SER A 542 -18.02 -0.03 -28.08
C SER A 542 -17.90 1.39 -27.51
N ARG A 543 -19.04 2.06 -27.40
CA ARG A 543 -19.19 3.34 -26.68
C ARG A 543 -19.51 3.15 -25.19
N ALA A 544 -19.58 1.90 -24.70
CA ALA A 544 -20.00 1.59 -23.34
C ALA A 544 -18.88 1.77 -22.30
N THR A 545 -17.62 1.70 -22.73
CA THR A 545 -16.42 1.85 -21.89
C THR A 545 -15.67 3.12 -22.29
N LEU A 546 -14.87 3.66 -21.36
CA LEU A 546 -13.93 4.74 -21.66
C LEU A 546 -12.60 4.28 -22.31
N ALA A 547 -12.40 2.97 -22.38
CA ALA A 547 -11.24 2.31 -22.99
C ALA A 547 -11.79 1.34 -24.05
N GLU A 548 -12.16 1.90 -25.20
CA GLU A 548 -12.72 1.18 -26.34
C GLU A 548 -11.77 0.11 -26.87
N ASP A 549 -10.47 0.37 -26.77
CA ASP A 549 -9.37 -0.47 -27.23
C ASP A 549 -9.23 -1.76 -26.39
N THR A 550 -9.31 -1.63 -25.07
CA THR A 550 -9.29 -2.71 -24.09
C THR A 550 -10.55 -3.57 -24.25
N ASP A 551 -11.69 -2.93 -24.42
CA ASP A 551 -12.97 -3.62 -24.62
C ASP A 551 -12.98 -4.45 -25.93
N LEU A 552 -12.52 -3.86 -27.04
CA LEU A 552 -12.37 -4.55 -28.32
C LEU A 552 -11.40 -5.73 -28.19
N THR A 553 -10.24 -5.53 -27.56
CA THR A 553 -9.22 -6.59 -27.41
C THR A 553 -9.77 -7.79 -26.65
N MET A 554 -10.50 -7.56 -25.55
CA MET A 554 -11.18 -8.62 -24.82
C MET A 554 -12.27 -9.29 -25.67
N GLY A 555 -13.02 -8.52 -26.46
CA GLY A 555 -14.01 -9.03 -27.42
C GLY A 555 -13.40 -9.98 -28.46
N ILE A 556 -12.26 -9.62 -29.03
CA ILE A 556 -11.51 -10.43 -30.01
C ILE A 556 -11.06 -11.76 -29.39
N HIS A 557 -10.52 -11.74 -28.17
CA HIS A 557 -10.19 -12.96 -27.44
C HIS A 557 -11.40 -13.86 -27.19
N ARG A 558 -12.55 -13.25 -26.81
CA ARG A 558 -13.79 -14.00 -26.57
C ARG A 558 -14.37 -14.61 -27.84
N ALA A 559 -14.19 -13.96 -28.99
CA ALA A 559 -14.54 -14.47 -30.32
C ALA A 559 -13.61 -15.59 -30.81
N GLY A 560 -12.54 -15.90 -30.06
CA GLY A 560 -11.66 -17.03 -30.30
C GLY A 560 -10.39 -16.75 -31.09
N TRP A 561 -10.17 -15.49 -31.44
CA TRP A 561 -8.97 -15.03 -32.12
C TRP A 561 -7.78 -14.90 -31.15
N ARG A 562 -6.58 -15.10 -31.69
CA ARG A 562 -5.34 -14.78 -30.99
C ARG A 562 -5.02 -13.30 -31.17
N VAL A 563 -4.58 -12.69 -30.08
CA VAL A 563 -4.00 -11.35 -30.06
C VAL A 563 -2.53 -11.50 -29.71
N VAL A 564 -1.65 -10.98 -30.55
CA VAL A 564 -0.20 -11.16 -30.42
C VAL A 564 0.51 -9.81 -30.35
N TYR A 565 1.79 -9.82 -29.97
CA TYR A 565 2.62 -8.61 -29.86
C TYR A 565 3.75 -8.63 -30.89
N GLU A 566 3.96 -7.54 -31.62
CA GLU A 566 5.10 -7.37 -32.52
C GLU A 566 6.04 -6.27 -32.01
N GLU A 567 7.14 -6.69 -31.41
CA GLU A 567 8.08 -5.80 -30.69
C GLU A 567 8.82 -4.82 -31.60
N LYS A 568 8.98 -5.17 -32.89
CA LYS A 568 9.74 -4.39 -33.86
C LYS A 568 8.88 -3.35 -34.59
N ALA A 569 7.56 -3.44 -34.50
CA ALA A 569 6.65 -2.44 -35.07
C ALA A 569 6.55 -1.24 -34.11
N VAL A 570 7.37 -0.20 -34.34
CA VAL A 570 7.53 0.90 -33.38
C VAL A 570 6.70 2.13 -33.78
N ALA A 571 5.98 2.68 -32.79
CA ALA A 571 5.27 3.95 -32.88
C ALA A 571 5.71 4.90 -31.76
N ARG A 572 5.72 6.20 -32.03
CA ARG A 572 6.00 7.27 -31.06
C ARG A 572 4.77 8.17 -30.92
N THR A 573 4.22 8.22 -29.71
CA THR A 573 3.02 9.01 -29.37
C THR A 573 3.38 10.14 -28.40
N GLU A 574 2.55 11.17 -28.37
CA GLU A 574 2.69 12.29 -27.45
C GLU A 574 2.10 11.95 -26.07
N ALA A 575 2.94 11.84 -25.05
CA ALA A 575 2.50 11.62 -23.67
C ALA A 575 2.09 12.94 -23.00
N PRO A 576 1.19 12.91 -22.00
CA PRO A 576 0.83 14.09 -21.21
C PRO A 576 2.05 14.85 -20.68
N SER A 577 2.10 16.15 -20.94
CA SER A 577 3.19 17.04 -20.51
C SER A 577 2.93 17.72 -19.15
N THR A 578 1.70 17.60 -18.62
CA THR A 578 1.28 18.18 -17.33
C THR A 578 0.61 17.13 -16.43
N LEU A 579 0.68 17.33 -15.10
CA LEU A 579 0.02 16.43 -14.13
C LEU A 579 -1.51 16.37 -14.28
N PRO A 580 -2.24 17.46 -14.55
CA PRO A 580 -3.69 17.38 -14.80
C PRO A 580 -4.04 16.55 -16.05
N ASP A 581 -3.26 16.67 -17.12
CA ASP A 581 -3.44 15.87 -18.33
C ASP A 581 -3.13 14.39 -18.07
N LEU A 582 -2.04 14.12 -17.34
CA LEU A 582 -1.71 12.77 -16.89
C LEU A 582 -2.85 12.18 -16.07
N TRP A 583 -3.36 12.92 -15.08
CA TRP A 583 -4.47 12.47 -14.24
C TRP A 583 -5.69 12.08 -15.07
N ARG A 584 -6.11 12.93 -16.02
CA ARG A 584 -7.25 12.65 -16.92
C ARG A 584 -7.02 11.39 -17.74
N GLN A 585 -5.82 11.23 -18.31
CA GLN A 585 -5.47 10.05 -19.09
C GLN A 585 -5.50 8.78 -18.24
N ARG A 586 -4.80 8.77 -17.11
CA ARG A 586 -4.67 7.58 -16.25
C ARG A 586 -5.97 7.20 -15.56
N TYR A 587 -6.79 8.19 -15.24
CA TYR A 587 -8.15 7.95 -14.76
C TYR A 587 -8.98 7.22 -15.81
N ARG A 588 -8.93 7.68 -17.07
CA ARG A 588 -9.66 7.09 -18.20
C ARG A 588 -9.22 5.64 -18.44
N TRP A 589 -7.92 5.38 -18.41
CA TRP A 589 -7.36 4.03 -18.59
C TRP A 589 -7.75 3.10 -17.44
N SER A 590 -7.53 3.53 -16.20
CA SER A 590 -7.82 2.71 -15.02
C SER A 590 -9.31 2.42 -14.91
N TYR A 591 -10.15 3.45 -15.07
CA TYR A 591 -11.60 3.29 -14.99
C TYR A 591 -12.15 2.48 -16.18
N GLY A 592 -11.68 2.76 -17.40
CA GLY A 592 -12.07 2.02 -18.60
C GLY A 592 -11.70 0.53 -18.51
N THR A 593 -10.54 0.20 -17.94
CA THR A 593 -10.12 -1.19 -17.68
C THR A 593 -11.09 -1.87 -16.71
N MET A 594 -11.47 -1.22 -15.61
CA MET A 594 -12.46 -1.77 -14.67
C MET A 594 -13.83 -1.96 -15.33
N GLN A 595 -14.24 -1.04 -16.21
CA GLN A 595 -15.48 -1.19 -16.98
C GLN A 595 -15.42 -2.39 -17.94
N ALA A 596 -14.29 -2.58 -18.63
CA ALA A 596 -14.08 -3.71 -19.53
C ALA A 596 -14.09 -5.04 -18.75
N LEU A 597 -13.36 -5.14 -17.63
CA LEU A 597 -13.37 -6.30 -16.74
C LEU A 597 -14.80 -6.63 -16.28
N TRP A 598 -15.56 -5.61 -15.86
CA TRP A 598 -16.95 -5.80 -15.45
C TRP A 598 -17.84 -6.29 -16.60
N ARG A 599 -17.73 -5.68 -17.78
CA ARG A 599 -18.51 -6.08 -18.96
C ARG A 599 -18.21 -7.52 -19.36
N HIS A 600 -16.94 -7.90 -19.37
CA HIS A 600 -16.48 -9.21 -19.80
C HIS A 600 -16.46 -10.28 -18.70
N ARG A 601 -16.94 -9.98 -17.48
CA ARG A 601 -16.92 -10.88 -16.32
C ARG A 601 -17.54 -12.26 -16.56
N ARG A 602 -18.53 -12.37 -17.45
CA ARG A 602 -19.16 -13.65 -17.83
C ARG A 602 -18.17 -14.63 -18.48
N ALA A 603 -17.06 -14.14 -19.05
CA ALA A 603 -16.00 -15.00 -19.59
C ALA A 603 -15.43 -15.97 -18.55
N LEU A 604 -15.53 -15.66 -17.25
CA LEU A 604 -15.09 -16.55 -16.17
C LEU A 604 -15.88 -17.88 -16.14
N THR A 605 -17.16 -17.83 -16.53
CA THR A 605 -18.09 -18.96 -16.50
C THR A 605 -18.35 -19.54 -17.89
N ASP A 606 -18.02 -18.80 -18.96
CA ASP A 606 -18.23 -19.25 -20.34
C ASP A 606 -17.39 -20.51 -20.68
N THR A 607 -17.82 -21.24 -21.72
CA THR A 607 -17.07 -22.37 -22.31
C THR A 607 -16.27 -21.92 -23.53
N GLY A 608 -15.47 -22.83 -24.11
CA GLY A 608 -14.73 -22.57 -25.35
C GLY A 608 -13.65 -21.47 -25.22
N PRO A 609 -13.35 -20.75 -26.32
CA PRO A 609 -12.32 -19.72 -26.34
C PRO A 609 -12.56 -18.57 -25.34
N SER A 610 -13.82 -18.13 -25.20
CA SER A 610 -14.20 -17.12 -24.21
C SER A 610 -13.87 -17.55 -22.78
N GLY A 611 -14.19 -18.80 -22.42
CA GLY A 611 -13.84 -19.39 -21.13
C GLY A 611 -12.34 -19.50 -20.88
N ARG A 612 -11.55 -19.84 -21.91
CA ARG A 612 -10.07 -19.93 -21.81
C ARG A 612 -9.43 -18.57 -21.51
N PHE A 613 -9.84 -17.53 -22.23
CA PHE A 613 -9.40 -16.16 -21.95
C PHE A 613 -9.90 -15.71 -20.57
N GLY A 614 -11.18 -15.91 -20.28
CA GLY A 614 -11.80 -15.47 -19.04
C GLY A 614 -11.12 -16.02 -17.80
N ARG A 615 -10.88 -17.34 -17.72
CA ARG A 615 -10.26 -17.97 -16.55
C ARG A 615 -8.78 -17.62 -16.34
N ARG A 616 -8.08 -17.11 -17.35
CA ARG A 616 -6.66 -16.74 -17.26
C ARG A 616 -6.46 -15.22 -17.23
N GLY A 617 -6.93 -14.52 -18.26
CA GLY A 617 -6.73 -13.10 -18.47
C GLY A 617 -7.48 -12.24 -17.46
N VAL A 618 -8.77 -12.48 -17.24
CA VAL A 618 -9.58 -11.59 -16.37
C VAL A 618 -9.07 -11.56 -14.93
N PRO A 619 -8.80 -12.70 -14.24
CA PRO A 619 -8.21 -12.68 -12.90
C PRO A 619 -6.81 -12.07 -12.88
N PHE A 620 -5.99 -12.35 -13.89
CA PHE A 620 -4.63 -11.82 -13.97
C PHE A 620 -4.63 -10.28 -14.05
N ILE A 621 -5.43 -9.73 -14.95
CA ILE A 621 -5.56 -8.27 -15.14
C ILE A 621 -6.17 -7.64 -13.89
N ALA A 622 -7.22 -8.23 -13.31
CA ALA A 622 -7.82 -7.74 -12.08
C ALA A 622 -6.78 -7.72 -10.92
N LEU A 623 -6.00 -8.79 -10.77
CA LEU A 623 -5.02 -8.92 -9.70
C LEU A 623 -3.86 -7.93 -9.87
N PHE A 624 -3.21 -7.90 -11.03
CA PHE A 624 -1.96 -7.16 -11.21
C PHE A 624 -2.12 -5.74 -11.74
N SER A 625 -3.23 -5.41 -12.41
CA SER A 625 -3.50 -4.06 -12.91
C SER A 625 -4.45 -3.25 -12.01
N VAL A 626 -5.20 -3.90 -11.11
CA VAL A 626 -6.15 -3.21 -10.21
C VAL A 626 -5.87 -3.48 -8.74
N ILE A 627 -5.93 -4.73 -8.28
CA ILE A 627 -5.86 -5.06 -6.84
C ILE A 627 -4.48 -4.76 -6.26
N LEU A 628 -3.41 -5.28 -6.86
CA LEU A 628 -2.05 -5.09 -6.35
C LEU A 628 -1.67 -3.60 -6.24
N PRO A 629 -1.88 -2.75 -7.28
CA PRO A 629 -1.57 -1.32 -7.15
C PRO A 629 -2.48 -0.57 -6.17
N LEU A 630 -3.71 -1.04 -5.90
CA LEU A 630 -4.57 -0.49 -4.84
C LEU A 630 -4.07 -0.82 -3.43
N LEU A 631 -3.41 -1.97 -3.26
CA LEU A 631 -2.82 -2.40 -1.98
C LEU A 631 -1.41 -1.83 -1.75
N ALA A 632 -0.69 -1.49 -2.83
CA ALA A 632 0.68 -0.98 -2.78
C ALA A 632 0.95 0.23 -1.87
N PRO A 633 -0.01 1.16 -1.59
CA PRO A 633 0.20 2.22 -0.60
C PRO A 633 0.58 1.73 0.81
N VAL A 634 0.26 0.48 1.16
CA VAL A 634 0.66 -0.12 2.45
C VAL A 634 2.18 -0.12 2.65
N VAL A 635 2.95 -0.28 1.56
CA VAL A 635 4.42 -0.25 1.59
C VAL A 635 4.92 1.11 2.07
N ASP A 636 4.31 2.20 1.59
CA ASP A 636 4.74 3.55 1.91
C ASP A 636 4.29 3.96 3.31
N ILE A 637 3.08 3.55 3.72
CA ILE A 637 2.59 3.73 5.10
C ILE A 637 3.55 3.05 6.09
N PHE A 638 3.96 1.80 5.83
CA PHE A 638 4.94 1.12 6.70
C PHE A 638 6.34 1.67 6.60
N ALA A 639 6.80 2.10 5.43
CA ALA A 639 8.12 2.70 5.32
C ALA A 639 8.22 3.95 6.21
N VAL A 640 7.18 4.80 6.19
CA VAL A 640 7.11 5.96 7.07
C VAL A 640 6.94 5.54 8.52
N TYR A 641 5.98 4.67 8.83
CA TYR A 641 5.73 4.22 10.20
C TYR A 641 6.97 3.56 10.84
N GLY A 642 7.64 2.68 10.09
CA GLY A 642 8.82 1.97 10.55
C GLY A 642 10.04 2.84 10.74
N LEU A 643 10.20 3.92 9.96
CA LEU A 643 11.32 4.86 10.11
C LEU A 643 11.31 5.59 11.46
N PHE A 644 10.11 5.83 12.00
CA PHE A 644 9.90 6.59 13.25
C PHE A 644 9.59 5.71 14.46
N PHE A 645 8.93 4.55 14.27
CA PHE A 645 8.35 3.79 15.36
C PHE A 645 8.74 2.30 15.41
N LEU A 646 9.41 1.78 14.36
CA LEU A 646 9.95 0.41 14.36
C LEU A 646 11.48 0.47 14.21
N ASP A 647 12.11 -0.68 13.93
CA ASP A 647 13.53 -0.71 13.62
C ASP A 647 13.81 0.04 12.31
N ARG A 648 14.55 1.15 12.44
CA ARG A 648 14.92 2.02 11.32
C ARG A 648 15.77 1.30 10.29
N TYR A 649 16.71 0.46 10.73
CA TYR A 649 17.65 -0.21 9.85
C TYR A 649 16.93 -1.28 9.02
N GLU A 650 16.12 -2.12 9.67
CA GLU A 650 15.29 -3.12 8.98
C GLU A 650 14.35 -2.46 7.96
N THR A 651 13.72 -1.35 8.35
CA THR A 651 12.81 -0.60 7.47
C THR A 651 13.52 -0.06 6.23
N VAL A 652 14.69 0.56 6.40
CA VAL A 652 15.49 1.09 5.29
C VAL A 652 16.00 -0.05 4.39
N ILE A 653 16.48 -1.15 4.96
CA ILE A 653 16.94 -2.32 4.19
C ILE A 653 15.79 -2.91 3.36
N ALA A 654 14.62 -3.10 3.96
CA ALA A 654 13.44 -3.62 3.25
C ALA A 654 13.02 -2.71 2.09
N TRP A 655 13.03 -1.39 2.31
CA TRP A 655 12.71 -0.41 1.26
C TRP A 655 13.74 -0.43 0.11
N LEU A 656 15.03 -0.49 0.44
CA LEU A 656 16.11 -0.59 -0.55
C LEU A 656 16.05 -1.90 -1.33
N ALA A 657 15.64 -3.01 -0.71
CA ALA A 657 15.45 -4.29 -1.40
C ALA A 657 14.33 -4.19 -2.45
N ILE A 658 13.19 -3.57 -2.13
CA ILE A 658 12.10 -3.33 -3.08
C ILE A 658 12.56 -2.44 -4.24
N LEU A 659 13.28 -1.35 -3.93
CA LEU A 659 13.82 -0.46 -4.95
C LEU A 659 14.80 -1.19 -5.88
N THR A 660 15.64 -2.06 -5.33
CA THR A 660 16.60 -2.88 -6.09
C THR A 660 15.88 -3.82 -7.06
N VAL A 661 14.83 -4.51 -6.62
CA VAL A 661 14.02 -5.37 -7.49
C VAL A 661 13.39 -4.56 -8.64
N GLN A 662 12.90 -3.35 -8.37
CA GLN A 662 12.34 -2.47 -9.40
C GLN A 662 13.40 -2.01 -10.41
N ILE A 663 14.60 -1.64 -9.94
CA ILE A 663 15.71 -1.24 -10.80
C ILE A 663 16.14 -2.41 -11.70
N ILE A 664 16.29 -3.62 -11.15
CA ILE A 664 16.64 -4.82 -11.95
C ILE A 664 15.58 -5.08 -13.02
N THR A 665 14.30 -5.00 -12.65
CA THR A 665 13.18 -5.18 -13.59
C THR A 665 13.23 -4.14 -14.71
N ALA A 666 13.49 -2.88 -14.38
CA ALA A 666 13.63 -1.80 -15.34
C ALA A 666 14.84 -1.99 -16.27
N ILE A 667 16.00 -2.37 -15.72
CA ILE A 667 17.20 -2.65 -16.52
C ILE A 667 16.92 -3.74 -17.55
N LEU A 668 16.28 -4.84 -17.15
CA LEU A 668 15.93 -5.89 -18.09
C LEU A 668 15.00 -5.39 -19.19
N ALA A 669 13.93 -4.68 -18.83
CA ALA A 669 12.97 -4.14 -19.80
C ALA A 669 13.67 -3.26 -20.84
N PHE A 670 14.55 -2.36 -20.39
CA PHE A 670 15.31 -1.48 -21.29
C PHE A 670 16.30 -2.25 -22.17
N ARG A 671 16.97 -3.28 -21.63
CA ARG A 671 17.88 -4.14 -22.41
C ARG A 671 17.15 -4.94 -23.48
N LEU A 672 15.99 -5.50 -23.15
CA LEU A 672 15.15 -6.24 -24.11
C LEU A 672 14.65 -5.33 -25.24
N ASP A 673 14.33 -4.08 -24.91
CA ASP A 673 13.88 -3.06 -25.88
C ASP A 673 14.99 -2.29 -26.58
N ARG A 674 16.26 -2.58 -26.26
CA ARG A 674 17.43 -1.85 -26.78
C ARG A 674 17.38 -0.34 -26.53
N GLU A 675 16.76 0.09 -25.43
CA GLU A 675 16.71 1.49 -25.01
C GLU A 675 17.92 1.83 -24.13
N PRO A 676 18.46 3.07 -24.20
CA PRO A 676 19.58 3.47 -23.36
C PRO A 676 19.17 3.47 -21.88
N LEU A 677 20.02 2.99 -20.99
CA LEU A 677 19.74 2.93 -19.54
C LEU A 677 19.74 4.30 -18.85
N ARG A 678 20.19 5.36 -19.53
CA ARG A 678 20.30 6.72 -18.97
C ARG A 678 19.03 7.20 -18.25
N PRO A 679 17.79 7.01 -18.75
CA PRO A 679 16.59 7.48 -18.06
C PRO A 679 16.36 6.87 -16.67
N LEU A 680 16.97 5.72 -16.35
CA LEU A 680 16.73 4.99 -15.09
C LEU A 680 17.20 5.73 -13.84
N TRP A 681 18.06 6.76 -13.95
CA TRP A 681 18.39 7.62 -12.80
C TRP A 681 17.16 8.29 -12.19
N ALA A 682 16.10 8.50 -12.98
CA ALA A 682 14.86 9.12 -12.52
C ALA A 682 13.93 8.14 -11.78
N LEU A 683 14.21 6.83 -11.79
CA LEU A 683 13.36 5.79 -11.19
C LEU A 683 13.25 5.90 -9.66
N PRO A 684 14.33 6.15 -8.89
CA PRO A 684 14.21 6.39 -7.46
C PRO A 684 13.30 7.59 -7.12
N LEU A 685 13.37 8.66 -7.93
CA LEU A 685 12.50 9.85 -7.75
C LEU A 685 11.03 9.56 -8.08
N GLN A 686 10.77 8.57 -8.93
CA GLN A 686 9.42 8.16 -9.31
C GLN A 686 8.61 7.65 -8.09
N GLN A 687 9.29 7.11 -7.08
CA GLN A 687 8.67 6.53 -5.88
C GLN A 687 7.96 7.58 -5.00
N PHE A 688 8.49 8.81 -4.98
CA PHE A 688 8.03 9.88 -4.08
C PHE A 688 6.93 10.75 -4.67
N LEU A 689 6.87 10.90 -5.99
CA LEU A 689 5.92 11.81 -6.65
C LEU A 689 5.00 11.07 -7.62
N TYR A 690 5.58 10.51 -8.69
CA TYR A 690 4.81 9.91 -9.77
C TYR A 690 3.92 8.75 -9.29
N ARG A 691 4.48 7.85 -8.46
CA ARG A 691 3.77 6.71 -7.91
C ARG A 691 2.61 7.13 -6.99
N GLN A 692 2.78 8.20 -6.20
CA GLN A 692 1.73 8.73 -5.34
C GLN A 692 0.56 9.28 -6.17
N VAL A 693 0.86 9.99 -7.27
CA VAL A 693 -0.18 10.41 -8.22
C VAL A 693 -0.91 9.21 -8.81
N MET A 694 -0.20 8.13 -9.18
CA MET A 694 -0.83 6.91 -9.71
C MET A 694 -1.75 6.23 -8.69
N TYR A 695 -1.36 6.14 -7.43
CA TYR A 695 -2.21 5.60 -6.35
C TYR A 695 -3.50 6.40 -6.21
N LEU A 696 -3.40 7.72 -6.16
CA LEU A 696 -4.55 8.61 -6.00
C LEU A 696 -5.50 8.54 -7.21
N VAL A 697 -4.96 8.48 -8.42
CA VAL A 697 -5.76 8.28 -9.64
C VAL A 697 -6.51 6.96 -9.60
N LEU A 698 -5.81 5.87 -9.28
CA LEU A 698 -6.40 4.54 -9.26
C LEU A 698 -7.47 4.40 -8.18
N LEU A 699 -7.21 4.93 -6.97
CA LEU A 699 -8.19 4.99 -5.89
C LEU A 699 -9.44 5.77 -6.32
N HIS A 700 -9.27 6.91 -6.98
CA HIS A 700 -10.38 7.69 -7.52
C HIS A 700 -11.17 6.92 -8.60
N SER A 701 -10.48 6.20 -9.50
CA SER A 701 -11.11 5.33 -10.50
C SER A 701 -11.89 4.19 -9.85
N ALA A 702 -11.32 3.52 -8.84
CA ALA A 702 -11.96 2.42 -8.12
C ALA A 702 -13.22 2.88 -7.37
N ILE A 703 -13.14 4.01 -6.64
CA ILE A 703 -14.31 4.61 -5.97
C ILE A 703 -15.40 4.96 -6.99
N THR A 704 -15.03 5.47 -8.16
CA THR A 704 -16.00 5.77 -9.23
C THR A 704 -16.67 4.50 -9.74
N ALA A 705 -15.90 3.44 -9.99
CA ALA A 705 -16.40 2.15 -10.45
C ALA A 705 -17.39 1.53 -9.46
N LEU A 706 -17.02 1.48 -8.18
CA LEU A 706 -17.90 0.98 -7.12
C LEU A 706 -19.17 1.82 -6.97
N SER A 707 -19.11 3.12 -7.30
CA SER A 707 -20.26 4.01 -7.23
C SER A 707 -21.12 4.06 -8.51
N GLY A 708 -20.75 3.35 -9.58
CA GLY A 708 -21.46 3.37 -10.86
C GLY A 708 -21.45 4.73 -11.61
N GLY A 709 -20.44 5.57 -11.38
CA GLY A 709 -20.38 6.90 -11.98
C GLY A 709 -20.12 6.87 -13.49
N ARG A 710 -20.97 7.50 -14.32
CA ARG A 710 -20.69 7.70 -15.75
C ARG A 710 -19.96 9.03 -15.98
N LEU A 711 -18.89 9.01 -16.75
CA LEU A 711 -18.12 10.18 -17.17
C LEU A 711 -18.09 10.26 -18.70
N LYS A 712 -18.11 11.49 -19.22
CA LYS A 712 -17.91 11.77 -20.65
C LYS A 712 -16.41 11.75 -20.94
N TRP A 713 -16.03 11.42 -22.17
CA TRP A 713 -14.65 11.49 -22.67
C TRP A 713 -14.07 12.90 -22.46
N GLN A 714 -12.80 12.99 -22.09
CA GLN A 714 -12.12 14.26 -21.77
C GLN A 714 -10.83 14.39 -22.61
N LYS A 715 -10.73 15.48 -23.37
CA LYS A 715 -9.61 15.78 -24.27
C LYS A 715 -8.34 16.20 -23.50
N LEU A 716 -7.18 15.86 -24.06
CA LEU A 716 -5.86 16.30 -23.59
C LEU A 716 -5.35 17.46 -24.47
N ARG A 717 -4.58 18.39 -23.91
CA ARG A 717 -3.86 19.41 -24.71
C ARG A 717 -2.59 18.81 -25.30
N ARG A 718 -2.38 18.97 -26.61
CA ARG A 718 -1.20 18.49 -27.34
C ARG A 718 -0.19 19.62 -27.57
N THR A 719 1.10 19.31 -27.50
CA THR A 719 2.22 20.23 -27.68
C THR A 719 2.87 20.11 -29.06
N GLY A 720 2.65 19.02 -29.81
CA GLY A 720 3.22 18.83 -31.15
C GLY A 720 4.72 18.50 -31.14
N GLU A 721 5.26 18.02 -30.02
CA GLU A 721 6.71 17.76 -29.86
C GLU A 721 7.21 16.48 -30.53
N VAL A 722 6.34 15.67 -31.13
CA VAL A 722 6.70 14.40 -31.78
C VAL A 722 7.12 14.67 -33.24
N ALA A 723 8.42 14.58 -33.51
CA ALA A 723 8.97 14.74 -34.87
C ALA A 723 8.95 13.42 -35.66
N THR A 724 8.80 13.52 -36.98
CA THR A 724 9.08 12.41 -37.93
C THR A 724 10.53 11.94 -37.78
N PRO A 725 10.80 10.63 -37.59
CA PRO A 725 12.17 10.14 -37.52
C PRO A 725 12.90 10.43 -38.83
N GLN A 726 14.12 10.99 -38.75
CA GLN A 726 15.03 11.04 -39.90
C GLN A 726 15.45 9.61 -40.25
N PRO A 727 15.58 9.24 -41.54
CA PRO A 727 16.10 7.94 -41.92
C PRO A 727 17.47 7.72 -41.28
N ALA A 728 17.68 6.56 -40.69
CA ALA A 728 18.98 6.21 -40.13
C ALA A 728 20.04 6.25 -41.24
N PRO A 729 21.26 6.75 -40.97
CA PRO A 729 22.35 6.67 -41.94
C PRO A 729 22.58 5.20 -42.32
N PRO A 730 22.87 4.91 -43.61
CA PRO A 730 23.09 3.54 -44.06
C PRO A 730 24.23 2.89 -43.24
N PRO A 731 24.17 1.57 -43.01
CA PRO A 731 25.27 0.87 -42.35
C PRO A 731 26.56 1.10 -43.14
N PRO A 732 27.72 1.21 -42.46
CA PRO A 732 28.99 1.34 -43.14
C PRO A 732 29.18 0.16 -44.10
N ALA A 733 29.61 0.45 -45.33
CA ALA A 733 29.84 -0.55 -46.35
C ALA A 733 30.78 -1.64 -45.81
N PRO A 734 30.54 -2.93 -46.12
CA PRO A 734 31.44 -3.99 -45.72
C PRO A 734 32.84 -3.69 -46.28
N VAL A 735 33.82 -3.58 -45.39
CA VAL A 735 35.23 -3.48 -45.74
C VAL A 735 35.62 -4.80 -46.38
N ILE A 736 35.71 -4.82 -47.71
CA ILE A 736 36.32 -5.92 -48.45
C ILE A 736 37.81 -5.86 -48.11
N PRO A 737 38.41 -6.92 -47.52
CA PRO A 737 39.84 -6.96 -47.31
C PRO A 737 40.54 -6.91 -48.67
N GLU A 738 41.32 -5.86 -48.90
CA GLU A 738 42.20 -5.73 -50.03
C GLU A 738 43.24 -6.86 -49.95
N GLN A 739 43.18 -7.77 -50.92
CA GLN A 739 44.23 -8.78 -51.11
C GLN A 739 45.53 -8.06 -51.46
N ALA A 740 46.56 -8.26 -50.64
CA ALA A 740 47.94 -7.93 -50.99
C ALA A 740 48.86 -9.07 -50.54
N ALA A 741 49.45 -9.72 -51.54
CA ALA A 741 50.49 -10.76 -51.54
C ALA A 741 50.10 -12.17 -51.06
#